data_AF-A0A7X8EA92-F1
#
_entry.id   AF-A0A7X8EA92-F1
#
_cell.length_a   1.000
_cell.length_b   1.000
_cell.length_c   1.000
_cell.angle_alpha   90.00
_cell.angle_beta   90.00
_cell.angle_gamma   90.00
#
_symmetry.space_group_name_H-M   'P 1'
#
loop_
_entity.id
_entity.type
_entity.pdbx_description
1 polymer ?
#
loop_
_entity_poly.entity_id
_entity_poly.type
_entity_poly.pdbx_seq_one_letter_code
_entity_poly.pdbx_strand_id
1 'polypeptide(L)'
;KIQYPVFGTIKDEHQILDTNVRGFEYFHLVGNYDDYSSLITSRFLLEYDDNEEEDISDRDLFRDTRASQLIKRVLLGYRKMHAYANDGISIGAYCGKEIQPVIAGIDTYLGSFLKDHKGRIYSLRLTIFSDSRDDSAVMQWVNAWKERWQAAELSTSKIHYEKCRISISYRVVSMDDNAEQFRKILANTSLDVMFFTDFIKSGASRFELIGQDLYFQEGYRKFPVLEKTCCRQAGGGKKDQRERVLSNQRFKLGALHGEVMARIRNRHVEPRNRHMVISNSDFQPWSGLINAAHEQSAWVVCIDPALDEQLLQRLNEVGHNTREIIGFGTGVGPHGENNYTVSTEQFSMVDIKKRVSSQIAAIMGPWEQDVYDKIAESLVQETAHIAGLSIVRATGPSDYVRDFIAYALVRKLLYREEDAYCDEIISLDAYIHWFNDADDRKRPDLLRLRANIVDGYFRIEAQIIECKLAKHLEGYLEDARQQIENGLKQLTLCFCPRKGDRAEGIDDNPDQRYWWMQLHRLIASRGESSRPNYRKTLLALERLSEGYFDITWQAGVVVIWTDYGDGVMRCKTDWDYSLADENLQICIASAGTDFIREACLTGVEATIFCTDSKLSYSFDRNDQEAPCDKQEEQGLGNLDTGGINLEEHEKVYGGWEKQEQAKQDEGDVDRDRQWGGQSQLGENIGKEDKGNAEDAGDLQTKPGTGSNAVLQSQGGDIFQRILLGEGPFGGREIYWEFGHQDLPNRHMLVFGASGTGKTYTIQALLCELGNLNQNSVIVDYTSGFTRKQLEQTVINILKPKQHVIRRQPLAVNPFRKQCDYIDDLELVEKPSITAQRVSGVFAEVYQMGDQQQAALYNAIRDGVTKEGNNFNLNGLVSRLDAIRQEGGPSAAPAASAASKIQPFVDMNPFGEEDISSWEALFTDQHARSHIIQLAGFMKETSRLITEFALIDLYWYYRARGNKNEPKVIVLDEIQNLDHRLDSPLGQFLTEGRKFGISLILATQTLSNLDRDEKDRLFQASHKLFFKPADTEIKSFAQILSDATGGRVDEWVKRLSSLQRGECYSLGYAYNGVSNKLEVNKCFKIRIKALEDRF
;
A
#
# COMPACT_ATOMS: atom_id res chain seq x y z
N LYS A 1 -2.67 -7.44 -4.73
CA LYS A 1 -3.57 -7.36 -5.91
C LYS A 1 -3.30 -8.59 -6.79
N ILE A 2 -4.29 -9.13 -7.53
CA ILE A 2 -3.99 -10.11 -8.60
C ILE A 2 -3.33 -9.30 -9.72
N GLN A 3 -2.09 -9.60 -10.10
CA GLN A 3 -1.39 -8.82 -11.13
C GLN A 3 -1.88 -9.16 -12.55
N TYR A 4 -2.21 -10.42 -12.82
CA TYR A 4 -2.37 -10.95 -14.17
C TYR A 4 -3.63 -11.84 -14.31
N PRO A 5 -4.80 -11.29 -14.69
CA PRO A 5 -5.95 -12.07 -15.13
C PRO A 5 -5.74 -12.72 -16.51
N VAL A 6 -4.79 -12.19 -17.28
CA VAL A 6 -4.33 -12.66 -18.60
C VAL A 6 -2.80 -12.63 -18.65
N PHE A 7 -2.18 -13.56 -19.39
CA PHE A 7 -0.72 -13.76 -19.33
C PHE A 7 0.11 -13.01 -20.40
N GLY A 8 -0.52 -12.28 -21.33
CA GLY A 8 0.17 -11.60 -22.43
C GLY A 8 -0.43 -11.89 -23.81
N THR A 9 -0.33 -10.92 -24.72
CA THR A 9 -0.84 -11.00 -26.10
C THR A 9 0.25 -11.44 -27.08
N ILE A 10 -0.18 -11.95 -28.23
CA ILE A 10 0.72 -12.05 -29.38
C ILE A 10 0.85 -10.67 -30.02
N LYS A 11 2.09 -10.19 -30.17
CA LYS A 11 2.42 -9.02 -30.97
C LYS A 11 3.05 -9.41 -32.31
N ASP A 12 2.90 -8.49 -33.26
CA ASP A 12 3.48 -8.48 -34.61
C ASP A 12 3.25 -9.73 -35.50
N GLU A 13 3.70 -9.65 -36.75
CA GLU A 13 3.55 -10.71 -37.75
C GLU A 13 4.45 -11.92 -37.48
N HIS A 14 5.49 -11.78 -36.66
CA HIS A 14 6.37 -12.87 -36.23
C HIS A 14 5.79 -13.67 -35.04
N GLN A 15 4.61 -13.26 -34.55
CA GLN A 15 3.83 -13.93 -33.50
C GLN A 15 4.60 -14.08 -32.18
N ILE A 16 5.28 -13.00 -31.77
CA ILE A 16 6.04 -12.94 -30.53
C ILE A 16 5.04 -12.81 -29.37
N LEU A 17 5.20 -13.62 -28.32
CA LEU A 17 4.37 -13.51 -27.12
C LEU A 17 4.94 -12.41 -26.21
N ASP A 18 4.22 -11.30 -26.09
CA ASP A 18 4.55 -10.21 -25.18
C ASP A 18 3.76 -10.38 -23.86
N THR A 19 4.50 -10.69 -22.79
CA THR A 19 3.94 -10.93 -21.45
C THR A 19 4.14 -9.75 -20.51
N ASN A 20 4.49 -8.56 -21.02
CA ASN A 20 4.40 -7.36 -20.20
C ASN A 20 2.92 -7.00 -19.99
N VAL A 21 2.51 -6.88 -18.73
CA VAL A 21 1.18 -6.43 -18.34
C VAL A 21 1.33 -5.44 -17.19
N ARG A 22 0.62 -4.31 -17.26
CA ARG A 22 0.63 -3.25 -16.24
C ARG A 22 -0.79 -2.98 -15.76
N GLY A 23 -1.04 -3.25 -14.48
CA GLY A 23 -2.32 -2.97 -13.84
C GLY A 23 -2.40 -1.52 -13.35
N PHE A 24 -3.40 -0.78 -13.82
CA PHE A 24 -3.82 0.53 -13.34
C PHE A 24 -5.17 0.36 -12.65
N GLU A 25 -5.13 -0.07 -11.38
CA GLU A 25 -6.32 -0.41 -10.57
C GLU A 25 -7.25 -1.44 -11.25
N TYR A 26 -8.31 -0.97 -11.89
CA TYR A 26 -9.32 -1.76 -12.60
C TYR A 26 -8.90 -2.08 -14.04
N PHE A 27 -8.00 -1.30 -14.63
CA PHE A 27 -7.52 -1.46 -16.01
C PHE A 27 -6.21 -2.26 -16.07
N HIS A 28 -5.99 -2.99 -17.16
CA HIS A 28 -4.74 -3.72 -17.39
C HIS A 28 -4.27 -3.45 -18.83
N LEU A 29 -3.14 -2.74 -18.97
CA LEU A 29 -2.45 -2.61 -20.25
C LEU A 29 -1.68 -3.91 -20.53
N VAL A 30 -1.79 -4.45 -21.74
CA VAL A 30 -1.18 -5.73 -22.14
C VAL A 30 -0.31 -5.55 -23.39
N GLY A 31 0.93 -6.00 -23.32
CA GLY A 31 1.99 -5.78 -24.31
C GLY A 31 2.84 -4.55 -24.01
N ASN A 32 4.02 -4.46 -24.65
CA ASN A 32 4.79 -3.22 -24.71
C ASN A 32 4.26 -2.29 -25.80
N TYR A 33 4.24 -0.99 -25.51
CA TYR A 33 4.11 0.06 -26.53
C TYR A 33 5.50 0.64 -26.77
N ASP A 34 6.07 0.40 -27.96
CA ASP A 34 7.45 0.74 -28.32
C ASP A 34 7.63 2.23 -28.66
N ASP A 35 7.26 3.11 -27.71
CA ASP A 35 7.29 4.56 -27.90
C ASP A 35 8.67 5.15 -27.57
N TYR A 36 9.45 5.41 -28.62
CA TYR A 36 10.62 6.27 -28.52
C TYR A 36 10.16 7.70 -28.25
N SER A 37 10.39 8.16 -27.01
CA SER A 37 10.10 9.50 -26.46
C SER A 37 8.70 9.75 -25.89
N SER A 38 8.46 9.17 -24.72
CA SER A 38 7.83 9.94 -23.64
C SER A 38 8.71 11.16 -23.32
N LEU A 39 8.46 12.26 -24.02
CA LEU A 39 9.14 13.54 -23.81
C LEU A 39 8.94 14.01 -22.37
N ILE A 40 9.96 14.64 -21.79
CA ILE A 40 9.87 15.21 -20.43
C ILE A 40 8.67 16.17 -20.31
N THR A 41 8.32 16.89 -21.38
CA THR A 41 7.13 17.74 -21.44
C THR A 41 5.80 16.99 -21.34
N SER A 42 5.67 15.75 -21.82
CA SER A 42 4.43 14.99 -21.65
C SER A 42 4.27 14.49 -20.21
N ARG A 43 5.38 14.33 -19.46
CA ARG A 43 5.39 14.02 -18.02
C ARG A 43 5.26 15.24 -17.10
N PHE A 44 5.57 16.44 -17.60
CA PHE A 44 5.22 17.71 -16.93
C PHE A 44 3.77 18.16 -17.19
N LEU A 45 3.08 17.54 -18.15
CA LEU A 45 1.64 17.75 -18.41
C LEU A 45 0.78 16.63 -17.84
N LEU A 46 1.36 15.43 -17.71
CA LEU A 46 0.86 14.35 -16.86
C LEU A 46 1.59 14.41 -15.51
N GLU A 47 1.39 15.51 -14.77
CA GLU A 47 1.58 15.46 -13.32
C GLU A 47 0.66 14.33 -12.80
N TYR A 48 1.25 13.34 -12.15
CA TYR A 48 0.53 12.12 -11.77
C TYR A 48 -0.31 12.41 -10.52
N ASP A 49 -1.61 12.68 -10.70
CA ASP A 49 -2.62 12.65 -9.63
C ASP A 49 -2.63 11.30 -8.87
N ASP A 50 -2.02 10.25 -9.45
CA ASP A 50 -1.69 8.97 -8.78
C ASP A 50 -0.79 9.13 -7.53
N ASN A 51 -0.32 10.33 -7.18
CA ASN A 51 0.18 10.69 -5.84
C ASN A 51 -0.31 12.09 -5.41
N GLU A 52 -1.60 12.24 -5.08
CA GLU A 52 -1.97 13.07 -3.92
C GLU A 52 -1.09 12.62 -2.72
N GLU A 53 -0.52 13.57 -1.95
CA GLU A 53 0.55 13.27 -0.99
C GLU A 53 0.07 12.53 0.28
N GLU A 54 -0.22 11.23 0.17
CA GLU A 54 -0.25 10.33 1.34
C GLU A 54 1.12 10.36 2.05
N ASP A 55 1.19 11.05 3.19
CA ASP A 55 2.37 11.09 4.05
C ASP A 55 2.76 9.67 4.49
N ILE A 56 3.83 9.12 3.88
CA ILE A 56 4.26 7.73 4.08
C ILE A 56 4.35 7.41 5.58
N SER A 57 3.41 6.59 6.04
CA SER A 57 3.22 6.36 7.47
C SER A 57 4.44 5.66 8.08
N ASP A 58 4.68 5.85 9.38
CA ASP A 58 5.76 5.15 10.08
C ASP A 58 5.58 3.61 10.06
N ARG A 59 4.34 3.12 9.87
CA ARG A 59 4.05 1.69 9.68
C ARG A 59 4.51 1.18 8.33
N ASP A 60 4.46 2.00 7.29
CA ASP A 60 4.74 1.62 5.90
C ASP A 60 6.21 1.87 5.55
N LEU A 61 6.76 3.01 5.98
CA LEU A 61 8.17 3.36 5.91
C LEU A 61 9.07 2.29 6.56
N PHE A 62 8.72 1.91 7.80
CA PHE A 62 9.44 0.91 8.58
C PHE A 62 8.74 -0.46 8.58
N ARG A 63 7.90 -0.74 7.55
CA ARG A 63 7.19 -2.02 7.39
C ARG A 63 8.19 -3.17 7.37
N ASP A 64 8.11 -4.05 8.36
CA ASP A 64 8.99 -5.21 8.42
C ASP A 64 8.49 -6.30 7.47
N THR A 65 9.37 -6.67 6.55
CA THR A 65 9.15 -7.62 5.45
C THR A 65 10.26 -8.68 5.51
N ARG A 66 10.06 -9.84 4.86
CA ARG A 66 11.13 -10.85 4.78
C ARG A 66 12.42 -10.33 4.13
N ALA A 67 12.30 -9.32 3.27
CA ALA A 67 13.43 -8.61 2.66
C ALA A 67 14.15 -7.66 3.64
N SER A 68 13.44 -6.82 4.42
CA SER A 68 14.09 -6.00 5.46
C SER A 68 14.72 -6.85 6.56
N GLN A 69 14.06 -7.95 6.96
CA GLN A 69 14.61 -8.94 7.88
C GLN A 69 15.87 -9.62 7.34
N LEU A 70 15.95 -9.88 6.02
CA LEU A 70 17.17 -10.37 5.38
C LEU A 70 18.28 -9.30 5.43
N ILE A 71 18.01 -8.08 4.97
CA ILE A 71 18.97 -6.97 4.92
C ILE A 71 19.55 -6.69 6.31
N LYS A 72 18.69 -6.61 7.35
CA LYS A 72 19.10 -6.52 8.76
C LYS A 72 20.04 -7.67 9.17
N ARG A 73 19.71 -8.92 8.84
CA ARG A 73 20.54 -10.11 9.17
C ARG A 73 21.89 -10.07 8.46
N VAL A 74 21.95 -9.64 7.20
CA VAL A 74 23.19 -9.48 6.44
C VAL A 74 24.09 -8.43 7.12
N LEU A 75 23.55 -7.25 7.44
CA LEU A 75 24.32 -6.16 8.04
C LEU A 75 24.82 -6.52 9.46
N LEU A 76 24.01 -7.23 10.26
CA LEU A 76 24.45 -7.79 11.55
C LEU A 76 25.54 -8.86 11.38
N GLY A 77 25.41 -9.75 10.40
CA GLY A 77 26.41 -10.76 10.07
C GLY A 77 27.74 -10.15 9.67
N TYR A 78 27.70 -9.15 8.77
CA TYR A 78 28.89 -8.40 8.35
C TYR A 78 29.57 -7.74 9.55
N ARG A 79 28.81 -7.01 10.39
CA ARG A 79 29.37 -6.35 11.58
C ARG A 79 29.92 -7.32 12.63
N LYS A 80 29.39 -8.55 12.75
CA LYS A 80 29.97 -9.59 13.64
C LYS A 80 31.29 -10.16 13.09
N MET A 81 31.47 -10.18 11.77
CA MET A 81 32.69 -10.66 11.11
C MET A 81 33.78 -9.58 10.98
N HIS A 82 33.39 -8.32 10.76
CA HIS A 82 34.30 -7.21 10.43
C HIS A 82 34.36 -6.20 11.58
N ALA A 83 35.41 -6.28 12.40
CA ALA A 83 35.53 -5.49 13.64
C ALA A 83 35.45 -3.96 13.43
N TYR A 84 35.97 -3.44 12.32
CA TYR A 84 35.88 -2.01 11.96
C TYR A 84 34.44 -1.55 11.70
N ALA A 85 33.53 -2.45 11.32
CA ALA A 85 32.13 -2.13 11.09
C ALA A 85 31.34 -1.83 12.38
N ASN A 86 32.03 -1.73 13.53
CA ASN A 86 31.49 -1.16 14.76
C ASN A 86 31.58 0.38 14.81
N ASP A 87 32.48 1.01 14.05
CA ASP A 87 32.58 2.48 13.94
C ASP A 87 31.70 3.03 12.79
N GLY A 88 31.39 2.23 11.77
CA GLY A 88 30.51 2.62 10.66
C GLY A 88 30.39 1.59 9.54
N ILE A 89 29.52 1.84 8.57
CA ILE A 89 29.33 0.98 7.38
C ILE A 89 28.94 1.80 6.14
N SER A 90 29.40 1.35 4.98
CA SER A 90 29.09 1.90 3.67
C SER A 90 28.32 0.90 2.81
N ILE A 91 27.07 1.25 2.48
CA ILE A 91 26.11 0.39 1.80
C ILE A 91 25.88 0.92 0.38
N GLY A 92 25.87 0.04 -0.61
CA GLY A 92 25.31 0.31 -1.92
C GLY A 92 23.98 -0.41 -2.08
N ALA A 93 23.02 0.19 -2.80
CA ALA A 93 21.75 -0.42 -3.11
C ALA A 93 21.31 -0.07 -4.54
N TYR A 94 21.36 -1.04 -5.44
CA TYR A 94 20.65 -0.98 -6.72
C TYR A 94 19.23 -1.51 -6.51
N CYS A 95 18.22 -0.68 -6.79
CA CYS A 95 16.82 -1.02 -6.55
C CYS A 95 16.00 -0.89 -7.85
N GLY A 96 15.69 -2.03 -8.48
CA GLY A 96 14.91 -2.10 -9.73
C GLY A 96 13.38 -1.96 -9.56
N LYS A 97 12.88 -1.92 -8.31
CA LYS A 97 11.45 -1.74 -7.99
C LYS A 97 11.22 -0.84 -6.77
N GLU A 98 11.54 -1.33 -5.56
CA GLU A 98 11.21 -0.67 -4.29
C GLU A 98 12.46 -0.44 -3.42
N ILE A 99 12.53 0.72 -2.76
CA ILE A 99 13.58 1.07 -1.79
C ILE A 99 13.16 0.80 -0.32
N GLN A 100 11.85 0.68 -0.05
CA GLN A 100 11.27 0.50 1.30
C GLN A 100 11.93 -0.64 2.11
N PRO A 101 12.19 -1.85 1.55
CA PRO A 101 12.81 -2.93 2.33
C PRO A 101 14.26 -2.62 2.77
N VAL A 102 14.99 -1.81 1.99
CA VAL A 102 16.35 -1.36 2.32
C VAL A 102 16.30 -0.37 3.48
N ILE A 103 15.37 0.58 3.44
CA ILE A 103 15.14 1.58 4.49
C ILE A 103 14.77 0.90 5.83
N ALA A 104 13.74 0.05 5.84
CA ALA A 104 13.33 -0.68 7.04
C ALA A 104 14.40 -1.66 7.55
N GLY A 105 15.14 -2.30 6.64
CA GLY A 105 16.26 -3.17 6.97
C GLY A 105 17.40 -2.43 7.67
N ILE A 106 17.70 -1.21 7.25
CA ILE A 106 18.74 -0.36 7.86
C ILE A 106 18.26 0.26 9.18
N ASP A 107 17.03 0.77 9.28
CA ASP A 107 16.47 1.26 10.55
C ASP A 107 16.51 0.16 11.64
N THR A 108 16.01 -1.02 11.30
CA THR A 108 15.97 -2.15 12.24
C THR A 108 17.37 -2.72 12.53
N TYR A 109 18.35 -2.53 11.63
CA TYR A 109 19.77 -2.78 11.90
C TYR A 109 20.29 -1.78 12.95
N LEU A 110 20.23 -0.48 12.68
CA LEU A 110 20.71 0.58 13.58
C LEU A 110 20.07 0.49 14.98
N GLY A 111 18.73 0.39 15.03
CA GLY A 111 17.94 0.31 16.26
C GLY A 111 18.19 -0.97 17.09
N SER A 112 18.84 -1.99 16.52
CA SER A 112 19.15 -3.25 17.22
C SER A 112 20.43 -3.22 18.05
N PHE A 113 21.33 -2.24 17.85
CA PHE A 113 22.57 -2.14 18.63
C PHE A 113 22.95 -0.72 19.08
N LEU A 114 22.46 0.33 18.42
CA LEU A 114 22.81 1.70 18.83
C LEU A 114 22.18 2.12 20.16
N LYS A 115 21.09 1.48 20.60
CA LYS A 115 20.47 1.72 21.92
C LYS A 115 21.49 1.58 23.05
N ASP A 116 22.17 0.44 23.12
CA ASP A 116 23.20 0.15 24.13
C ASP A 116 24.61 0.59 23.74
N HIS A 117 24.81 1.12 22.54
CA HIS A 117 26.13 1.59 22.09
C HIS A 117 26.59 2.80 22.94
N LYS A 118 27.71 2.61 23.64
CA LYS A 118 28.41 3.62 24.48
C LYS A 118 29.67 4.17 23.79
N GLY A 119 29.86 3.86 22.51
CA GLY A 119 31.03 4.24 21.72
C GLY A 119 30.90 5.60 21.04
N ARG A 120 31.55 5.73 19.89
CA ARG A 120 31.55 6.95 19.06
C ARG A 120 30.26 7.07 18.25
N ILE A 121 30.07 8.20 17.58
CA ILE A 121 28.99 8.37 16.60
C ILE A 121 29.25 7.39 15.44
N TYR A 122 28.31 6.48 15.23
CA TYR A 122 28.38 5.47 14.17
C TYR A 122 28.18 6.12 12.81
N SER A 123 29.04 5.86 11.83
CA SER A 123 28.89 6.44 10.48
C SER A 123 28.13 5.49 9.55
N LEU A 124 27.02 5.93 8.96
CA LEU A 124 26.34 5.22 7.88
C LEU A 124 26.46 6.01 6.58
N ARG A 125 26.96 5.36 5.52
CA ARG A 125 26.87 5.86 4.15
C ARG A 125 25.97 4.92 3.34
N LEU A 126 25.05 5.47 2.56
CA LEU A 126 24.22 4.72 1.61
C LEU A 126 24.34 5.35 0.22
N THR A 127 24.69 4.56 -0.79
CA THR A 127 24.69 4.96 -2.21
C THR A 127 23.59 4.19 -2.93
N ILE A 128 22.56 4.90 -3.37
CA ILE A 128 21.43 4.32 -4.09
C ILE A 128 21.68 4.46 -5.59
N PHE A 129 21.49 3.37 -6.34
CA PHE A 129 21.62 3.28 -7.79
C PHE A 129 20.27 2.91 -8.42
N SER A 130 19.96 3.51 -9.58
CA SER A 130 18.73 3.21 -10.33
C SER A 130 18.94 3.41 -11.83
N ASP A 131 18.40 2.52 -12.65
CA ASP A 131 18.33 2.68 -14.11
C ASP A 131 17.04 3.37 -14.60
N SER A 132 16.19 3.80 -13.66
CA SER A 132 15.01 4.61 -13.97
C SER A 132 15.41 6.04 -14.37
N ARG A 133 14.71 6.59 -15.37
CA ARG A 133 14.75 8.03 -15.72
C ARG A 133 13.77 8.86 -14.88
N ASP A 134 13.24 8.26 -13.82
CA ASP A 134 12.22 8.79 -12.92
C ASP A 134 12.57 8.32 -11.51
N ASP A 135 13.00 9.24 -10.66
CA ASP A 135 13.44 8.98 -9.29
C ASP A 135 12.43 9.41 -8.22
N SER A 136 11.33 10.04 -8.65
CA SER A 136 10.28 10.64 -7.81
C SER A 136 9.84 9.71 -6.66
N ALA A 137 9.41 8.50 -6.99
CA ALA A 137 8.98 7.51 -6.00
C ALA A 137 10.11 7.09 -5.04
N VAL A 138 11.33 6.84 -5.55
CA VAL A 138 12.47 6.46 -4.69
C VAL A 138 12.84 7.61 -3.73
N MET A 139 12.78 8.84 -4.22
CA MET A 139 13.09 10.05 -3.46
C MET A 139 12.00 10.39 -2.42
N GLN A 140 10.73 10.05 -2.67
CA GLN A 140 9.63 10.14 -1.70
C GLN A 140 9.92 9.32 -0.43
N TRP A 141 10.23 8.01 -0.58
CA TRP A 141 10.61 7.14 0.54
C TRP A 141 11.89 7.63 1.27
N VAL A 142 12.88 8.12 0.51
CA VAL A 142 14.14 8.64 1.07
C VAL A 142 13.94 9.94 1.85
N ASN A 143 13.07 10.83 1.38
CA ASN A 143 12.74 12.07 2.09
C ASN A 143 11.93 11.80 3.36
N ALA A 144 10.92 10.94 3.30
CA ALA A 144 10.18 10.49 4.48
C ALA A 144 11.12 9.87 5.53
N TRP A 145 12.07 9.02 5.12
CA TRP A 145 13.07 8.45 6.05
C TRP A 145 13.96 9.53 6.70
N LYS A 146 14.43 10.48 5.89
CA LYS A 146 15.27 11.60 6.32
C LYS A 146 14.57 12.47 7.38
N GLU A 147 13.27 12.73 7.25
CA GLU A 147 12.51 13.47 8.27
C GLU A 147 12.52 12.76 9.62
N ARG A 148 12.30 11.43 9.64
CA ARG A 148 12.20 10.66 10.89
C ARG A 148 13.54 10.58 11.64
N TRP A 149 14.69 10.66 10.95
CA TRP A 149 15.98 10.82 11.64
C TRP A 149 16.33 12.27 11.97
N GLN A 150 15.77 13.26 11.28
CA GLN A 150 15.91 14.68 11.68
C GLN A 150 15.04 15.01 12.91
N ALA A 151 13.91 14.34 13.08
CA ALA A 151 13.05 14.42 14.26
C ALA A 151 13.54 13.59 15.47
N ALA A 152 14.70 12.92 15.36
CA ALA A 152 15.19 11.99 16.39
C ALA A 152 15.44 12.65 17.75
N GLU A 153 16.00 13.87 17.76
CA GLU A 153 16.24 14.68 18.98
C GLU A 153 14.96 15.00 19.78
N LEU A 154 13.78 14.77 19.17
CA LEU A 154 12.46 15.03 19.74
C LEU A 154 11.64 13.74 19.98
N SER A 155 12.21 12.55 19.70
CA SER A 155 11.47 11.28 19.66
C SER A 155 12.21 10.11 20.33
N THR A 156 11.68 9.68 21.47
CA THR A 156 12.19 8.53 22.24
C THR A 156 12.15 7.20 21.48
N SER A 157 11.31 7.07 20.44
CA SER A 157 11.26 5.87 19.60
C SER A 157 12.29 5.86 18.46
N LYS A 158 12.90 7.01 18.14
CA LYS A 158 13.88 7.19 17.05
C LYS A 158 15.29 7.58 17.55
N ILE A 159 15.49 7.58 18.87
CA ILE A 159 16.74 7.97 19.57
C ILE A 159 18.02 7.25 19.10
N HIS A 160 17.92 6.09 18.43
CA HIS A 160 19.09 5.42 17.82
C HIS A 160 19.76 6.26 16.72
N TYR A 161 19.03 7.20 16.11
CA TYR A 161 19.59 8.11 15.10
C TYR A 161 20.49 9.20 15.68
N GLU A 162 20.31 9.64 16.94
CA GLU A 162 21.20 10.64 17.58
C GLU A 162 22.66 10.18 17.61
N LYS A 163 22.87 8.86 17.71
CA LYS A 163 24.20 8.22 17.74
C LYS A 163 24.72 7.86 16.34
N CYS A 164 24.03 8.25 15.27
CA CYS A 164 24.32 7.85 13.90
C CYS A 164 24.49 9.06 12.98
N ARG A 165 25.64 9.16 12.31
CA ARG A 165 25.85 10.15 11.24
C ARG A 165 25.55 9.49 9.90
N ILE A 166 24.42 9.85 9.30
CA ILE A 166 23.94 9.25 8.05
C ILE A 166 24.23 10.18 6.84
N SER A 167 24.63 9.57 5.73
CA SER A 167 24.85 10.23 4.44
C SER A 167 24.27 9.36 3.33
N ILE A 168 23.24 9.85 2.64
CA ILE A 168 22.72 9.27 1.40
C ILE A 168 23.36 9.96 0.20
N SER A 169 23.64 9.19 -0.85
CA SER A 169 23.91 9.66 -2.20
C SER A 169 23.00 8.92 -3.18
N TYR A 170 22.35 9.62 -4.11
CA TYR A 170 21.57 9.02 -5.19
C TYR A 170 22.35 9.10 -6.51
N ARG A 171 22.25 8.07 -7.34
CA ARG A 171 22.97 7.91 -8.62
C ARG A 171 22.04 7.29 -9.68
N VAL A 172 21.57 8.10 -10.61
CA VAL A 172 21.02 7.58 -11.88
C VAL A 172 22.18 6.95 -12.67
N VAL A 173 21.95 5.75 -13.21
CA VAL A 173 22.90 4.99 -14.02
C VAL A 173 22.21 4.51 -15.30
N SER A 174 22.96 4.19 -16.35
CA SER A 174 22.39 3.52 -17.53
C SER A 174 22.87 2.08 -17.69
N MET A 175 21.97 1.25 -18.19
CA MET A 175 22.22 -0.10 -18.70
C MET A 175 22.59 -0.13 -20.19
N ASP A 176 22.49 1.02 -20.88
CA ASP A 176 22.97 1.19 -22.26
C ASP A 176 24.46 0.85 -22.38
N ASP A 177 24.89 0.44 -23.59
CA ASP A 177 26.26 0.03 -23.91
C ASP A 177 26.87 -0.96 -22.88
N ASN A 178 26.14 -2.06 -22.63
CA ASN A 178 26.49 -3.09 -21.66
C ASN A 178 26.79 -2.51 -20.26
N ALA A 179 26.01 -1.50 -19.86
CA ALA A 179 26.14 -0.77 -18.60
C ALA A 179 27.57 -0.25 -18.31
N GLU A 180 28.34 0.16 -19.32
CA GLU A 180 29.73 0.60 -19.11
C GLU A 180 29.83 1.82 -18.16
N GLN A 181 28.85 2.74 -18.22
CA GLN A 181 28.76 3.87 -17.30
C GLN A 181 28.59 3.39 -15.85
N PHE A 182 27.69 2.43 -15.59
CA PHE A 182 27.44 1.91 -14.25
C PHE A 182 28.66 1.12 -13.73
N ARG A 183 29.30 0.31 -14.59
CA ARG A 183 30.57 -0.37 -14.27
C ARG A 183 31.67 0.62 -13.86
N LYS A 184 31.82 1.74 -14.59
CA LYS A 184 32.77 2.83 -14.25
C LYS A 184 32.44 3.51 -12.92
N ILE A 185 31.16 3.68 -12.58
CA ILE A 185 30.74 4.26 -11.29
C ILE A 185 31.03 3.29 -10.14
N LEU A 186 30.68 2.00 -10.29
CA LEU A 186 30.99 0.96 -9.29
C LEU A 186 32.49 0.84 -9.04
N ALA A 187 33.31 0.79 -10.11
CA ALA A 187 34.76 0.72 -10.05
C ALA A 187 35.43 1.89 -9.28
N ASN A 188 34.71 2.99 -9.04
CA ASN A 188 35.18 4.16 -8.26
C ASN A 188 34.40 4.35 -6.94
N THR A 189 33.57 3.38 -6.54
CA THR A 189 32.71 3.45 -5.34
C THR A 189 32.97 2.25 -4.43
N SER A 190 33.99 2.35 -3.58
CA SER A 190 34.28 1.31 -2.58
C SER A 190 33.20 1.26 -1.49
N LEU A 191 32.78 0.05 -1.12
CA LEU A 191 31.64 -0.25 -0.24
C LEU A 191 31.96 -1.41 0.71
N ASP A 192 31.22 -1.49 1.83
CA ASP A 192 31.21 -2.67 2.69
C ASP A 192 30.24 -3.73 2.15
N VAL A 193 29.00 -3.34 1.87
CA VAL A 193 27.95 -4.25 1.39
C VAL A 193 27.19 -3.62 0.22
N MET A 194 27.11 -4.31 -0.92
CA MET A 194 26.32 -3.88 -2.08
C MET A 194 25.12 -4.81 -2.27
N PHE A 195 23.92 -4.24 -2.30
CA PHE A 195 22.66 -4.94 -2.60
C PHE A 195 22.23 -4.68 -4.05
N PHE A 196 21.79 -5.72 -4.75
CA PHE A 196 21.05 -5.65 -6.01
C PHE A 196 19.68 -6.30 -5.80
N THR A 197 18.59 -5.54 -5.94
CA THR A 197 17.22 -6.02 -5.74
C THR A 197 16.37 -5.88 -7.01
N ASP A 198 15.70 -6.97 -7.40
CA ASP A 198 14.77 -7.05 -8.53
C ASP A 198 15.34 -6.50 -9.84
N PHE A 199 16.48 -7.05 -10.27
CA PHE A 199 17.31 -6.51 -11.34
C PHE A 199 17.32 -7.37 -12.62
N ILE A 200 17.04 -8.68 -12.52
CA ILE A 200 17.03 -9.59 -13.67
C ILE A 200 15.69 -9.46 -14.41
N LYS A 201 15.66 -8.57 -15.40
CA LYS A 201 14.47 -8.31 -16.22
C LYS A 201 13.97 -9.59 -16.90
N SER A 202 12.64 -9.74 -16.97
CA SER A 202 12.00 -10.81 -17.72
C SER A 202 12.16 -10.55 -19.23
N GLY A 203 12.76 -11.49 -19.95
CA GLY A 203 12.93 -11.45 -21.40
C GLY A 203 11.79 -12.14 -22.14
N ALA A 204 12.08 -12.56 -23.38
CA ALA A 204 11.08 -13.14 -24.28
C ALA A 204 10.40 -14.39 -23.70
N SER A 205 9.09 -14.47 -23.91
CA SER A 205 8.24 -15.56 -23.40
C SER A 205 7.80 -16.52 -24.52
N ARG A 206 7.52 -17.76 -24.16
CA ARG A 206 7.08 -18.83 -25.08
C ARG A 206 5.95 -19.67 -24.50
N PHE A 207 5.28 -20.40 -25.39
CA PHE A 207 4.44 -21.54 -25.03
C PHE A 207 5.27 -22.83 -25.05
N GLU A 208 5.20 -23.62 -23.99
CA GLU A 208 5.79 -24.97 -23.93
C GLU A 208 4.66 -26.01 -23.82
N LEU A 209 4.68 -27.03 -24.67
CA LEU A 209 3.71 -28.11 -24.68
C LEU A 209 4.04 -29.14 -23.58
N ILE A 210 3.07 -29.48 -22.73
CA ILE A 210 3.25 -30.43 -21.63
C ILE A 210 2.52 -31.76 -21.86
N GLY A 211 1.37 -31.74 -22.55
CA GLY A 211 0.60 -32.95 -22.87
C GLY A 211 -0.88 -32.78 -22.56
N GLN A 212 -1.56 -33.86 -22.17
CA GLN A 212 -2.98 -33.88 -21.84
C GLN A 212 -3.22 -34.11 -20.33
N ASP A 213 -2.20 -34.61 -19.61
CA ASP A 213 -2.27 -35.12 -18.22
C ASP A 213 -2.19 -34.03 -17.14
N LEU A 214 -2.67 -32.81 -17.45
CA LEU A 214 -2.59 -31.63 -16.61
C LEU A 214 -3.98 -31.18 -16.15
N TYR A 215 -4.54 -31.94 -15.20
CA TYR A 215 -5.78 -31.62 -14.51
C TYR A 215 -5.52 -31.32 -13.02
N PHE A 216 -6.28 -30.39 -12.46
CA PHE A 216 -6.25 -30.05 -11.03
C PHE A 216 -7.69 -29.92 -10.52
N GLN A 217 -8.01 -30.62 -9.42
CA GLN A 217 -9.28 -30.47 -8.71
C GLN A 217 -9.50 -29.01 -8.30
N GLU A 218 -10.74 -28.53 -8.42
CA GLU A 218 -11.08 -27.15 -8.10
C GLU A 218 -11.10 -26.87 -6.60
N GLY A 219 -10.13 -26.06 -6.13
CA GLY A 219 -10.06 -25.56 -4.76
C GLY A 219 -10.29 -24.05 -4.66
N TYR A 220 -10.76 -23.62 -3.48
CA TYR A 220 -11.00 -22.23 -3.08
C TYR A 220 -9.70 -21.49 -2.73
N ARG A 221 -8.66 -22.17 -2.22
CA ARG A 221 -7.32 -21.57 -2.04
C ARG A 221 -6.74 -21.13 -3.38
N LYS A 222 -6.73 -19.82 -3.66
CA LYS A 222 -6.08 -19.22 -4.84
C LYS A 222 -4.75 -18.52 -4.54
N PHE A 223 -4.45 -18.29 -3.27
CA PHE A 223 -3.31 -17.49 -2.80
C PHE A 223 -2.28 -18.33 -2.00
N PRO A 224 -1.02 -17.88 -1.89
CA PRO A 224 -0.43 -16.80 -2.69
C PRO A 224 -0.37 -17.17 -4.18
N VAL A 225 -0.19 -16.15 -5.02
CA VAL A 225 0.11 -16.33 -6.45
C VAL A 225 1.60 -16.11 -6.62
N LEU A 226 2.34 -17.19 -6.83
CA LEU A 226 3.78 -17.18 -6.99
C LEU A 226 4.15 -17.75 -8.35
N GLU A 227 5.10 -17.12 -9.03
CA GLU A 227 5.74 -17.68 -10.21
C GLU A 227 6.59 -18.90 -9.83
N LYS A 228 6.58 -19.90 -10.71
CA LYS A 228 7.24 -21.19 -10.50
C LYS A 228 8.56 -21.22 -11.26
N THR A 229 9.66 -21.32 -10.52
CA THR A 229 11.03 -21.44 -11.04
C THR A 229 11.22 -22.77 -11.77
N CYS A 230 11.63 -22.75 -13.03
CA CYS A 230 12.10 -23.96 -13.70
C CYS A 230 13.51 -24.32 -13.21
N CYS A 231 13.86 -25.60 -13.30
CA CYS A 231 15.23 -26.09 -13.14
C CYS A 231 16.19 -25.59 -14.22
N ARG A 232 17.51 -25.65 -13.96
CA ARG A 232 18.52 -25.41 -15.00
C ARG A 232 18.43 -26.48 -16.09
N GLN A 233 18.54 -26.06 -17.36
CA GLN A 233 18.66 -26.96 -18.50
C GLN A 233 20.12 -27.32 -18.76
N ALA A 234 20.38 -28.60 -19.03
CA ALA A 234 21.72 -29.10 -19.35
C ALA A 234 22.19 -28.63 -20.75
N GLY A 235 23.29 -27.87 -20.79
CA GLY A 235 23.97 -27.46 -22.01
C GLY A 235 23.20 -26.42 -22.86
N GLY A 236 23.46 -26.42 -24.17
CA GLY A 236 22.75 -25.57 -25.14
C GLY A 236 22.96 -24.06 -24.99
N GLY A 237 24.00 -23.61 -24.28
CA GLY A 237 24.33 -22.20 -24.09
C GLY A 237 23.55 -21.48 -22.97
N LYS A 238 22.52 -22.11 -22.39
CA LYS A 238 21.62 -21.50 -21.40
C LYS A 238 22.20 -21.32 -19.97
N LYS A 239 23.53 -21.33 -19.80
CA LYS A 239 24.16 -21.30 -18.46
C LYS A 239 23.76 -20.07 -17.63
N ASP A 240 23.64 -18.91 -18.28
CA ASP A 240 23.34 -17.61 -17.66
C ASP A 240 21.82 -17.28 -17.71
N GLN A 241 20.98 -18.22 -18.14
CA GLN A 241 19.54 -18.01 -18.33
C GLN A 241 18.71 -18.85 -17.36
N ARG A 242 17.57 -18.31 -16.91
CA ARG A 242 16.62 -18.98 -16.01
C ARG A 242 15.19 -18.79 -16.45
N GLU A 243 14.44 -19.88 -16.46
CA GLU A 243 13.07 -19.93 -16.95
C GLU A 243 12.06 -19.91 -15.80
N ARG A 244 10.98 -19.15 -15.94
CA ARG A 244 9.89 -19.04 -14.95
C ARG A 244 8.54 -19.28 -15.62
N VAL A 245 7.69 -20.10 -15.00
CA VAL A 245 6.30 -20.31 -15.44
C VAL A 245 5.46 -19.15 -14.94
N LEU A 246 4.90 -18.38 -15.88
CA LEU A 246 3.94 -17.31 -15.60
C LEU A 246 2.49 -17.84 -15.54
N SER A 247 2.18 -18.87 -16.34
CA SER A 247 0.83 -19.44 -16.41
C SER A 247 0.46 -20.25 -15.17
N ASN A 248 -0.55 -19.81 -14.42
CA ASN A 248 -1.02 -20.49 -13.21
C ASN A 248 -2.39 -21.14 -13.44
N GLN A 249 -2.43 -22.48 -13.51
CA GLN A 249 -3.62 -23.23 -13.96
C GLN A 249 -4.83 -23.13 -13.00
N ARG A 250 -4.65 -22.71 -11.74
CA ARG A 250 -5.78 -22.45 -10.80
C ARG A 250 -6.71 -21.32 -11.25
N PHE A 251 -6.25 -20.47 -12.17
CA PHE A 251 -6.99 -19.30 -12.70
C PHE A 251 -7.53 -19.60 -14.10
N LYS A 252 -8.72 -20.23 -14.16
CA LYS A 252 -9.39 -20.67 -15.40
C LYS A 252 -9.31 -19.66 -16.55
N LEU A 253 -9.60 -18.38 -16.30
CA LEU A 253 -9.59 -17.34 -17.34
C LEU A 253 -8.18 -17.16 -17.95
N GLY A 254 -7.15 -17.00 -17.12
CA GLY A 254 -5.77 -16.87 -17.57
C GLY A 254 -5.27 -18.13 -18.27
N ALA A 255 -5.60 -19.31 -17.75
CA ALA A 255 -5.27 -20.61 -18.36
C ALA A 255 -5.89 -20.76 -19.76
N LEU A 256 -7.19 -20.50 -19.91
CA LEU A 256 -7.89 -20.52 -21.19
C LEU A 256 -7.35 -19.45 -22.15
N HIS A 257 -7.03 -18.26 -21.66
CA HIS A 257 -6.37 -17.21 -22.45
C HIS A 257 -4.99 -17.65 -22.97
N GLY A 258 -4.19 -18.32 -22.12
CA GLY A 258 -2.92 -18.92 -22.51
C GLY A 258 -3.08 -19.98 -23.61
N GLU A 259 -4.07 -20.85 -23.51
CA GLU A 259 -4.42 -21.81 -24.55
C GLU A 259 -4.86 -21.16 -25.87
N VAL A 260 -5.71 -20.12 -25.80
CA VAL A 260 -6.16 -19.36 -26.98
C VAL A 260 -4.95 -18.74 -27.70
N MET A 261 -4.06 -18.07 -26.98
CA MET A 261 -2.85 -17.49 -27.58
C MET A 261 -1.91 -18.58 -28.13
N ALA A 262 -1.70 -19.68 -27.42
CA ALA A 262 -0.90 -20.82 -27.91
C ALA A 262 -1.41 -21.37 -29.25
N ARG A 263 -2.74 -21.42 -29.44
CA ARG A 263 -3.41 -21.93 -30.65
C ARG A 263 -3.49 -20.89 -31.77
N ILE A 264 -3.56 -19.60 -31.46
CA ILE A 264 -3.44 -18.52 -32.47
C ILE A 264 -2.05 -18.59 -33.12
N ARG A 265 -1.00 -18.80 -32.32
CA ARG A 265 0.38 -19.02 -32.80
C ARG A 265 0.53 -20.35 -33.55
N ASN A 266 0.12 -21.46 -32.94
CA ASN A 266 0.25 -22.80 -33.50
C ASN A 266 -1.13 -23.39 -33.84
N ARG A 267 -1.66 -23.05 -35.02
CA ARG A 267 -3.02 -23.40 -35.48
C ARG A 267 -3.30 -24.90 -35.67
N HIS A 268 -2.29 -25.76 -35.52
CA HIS A 268 -2.38 -27.22 -35.72
C HIS A 268 -2.30 -28.04 -34.41
N VAL A 269 -2.40 -27.41 -33.24
CA VAL A 269 -2.33 -28.13 -31.95
C VAL A 269 -3.72 -28.65 -31.54
N GLU A 270 -3.78 -29.93 -31.16
CA GLU A 270 -5.01 -30.60 -30.71
C GLU A 270 -5.67 -29.89 -29.51
N PRO A 271 -7.01 -29.73 -29.47
CA PRO A 271 -7.70 -29.04 -28.36
C PRO A 271 -7.51 -29.66 -26.97
N ARG A 272 -7.19 -30.95 -26.89
CA ARG A 272 -6.90 -31.69 -25.64
C ARG A 272 -5.54 -31.33 -25.03
N ASN A 273 -4.57 -30.88 -25.84
CA ASN A 273 -3.24 -30.52 -25.35
C ASN A 273 -3.27 -29.26 -24.46
N ARG A 274 -2.28 -29.17 -23.57
CA ARG A 274 -2.08 -28.06 -22.62
C ARG A 274 -0.65 -27.51 -22.67
N HIS A 275 -0.56 -26.20 -22.46
CA HIS A 275 0.64 -25.41 -22.57
C HIS A 275 0.94 -24.65 -21.27
N MET A 276 2.21 -24.30 -21.08
CA MET A 276 2.63 -23.28 -20.12
C MET A 276 3.21 -22.06 -20.82
N VAL A 277 2.93 -20.89 -20.26
CA VAL A 277 3.63 -19.64 -20.59
C VAL A 277 4.90 -19.58 -19.76
N ILE A 278 6.04 -19.67 -20.44
CA ILE A 278 7.37 -19.64 -19.82
C ILE A 278 8.08 -18.36 -20.26
N SER A 279 8.48 -17.52 -19.30
CA SER A 279 9.38 -16.40 -19.53
C SER A 279 10.82 -16.81 -19.30
N ASN A 280 11.75 -16.20 -20.04
CA ASN A 280 13.19 -16.43 -19.91
C ASN A 280 13.87 -15.17 -19.36
N SER A 281 14.53 -15.26 -18.22
CA SER A 281 15.34 -14.20 -17.62
C SER A 281 16.82 -14.44 -17.92
N ASP A 282 17.53 -13.38 -18.33
CA ASP A 282 18.95 -13.45 -18.71
C ASP A 282 19.83 -12.66 -17.74
N PHE A 283 20.81 -13.33 -17.14
CA PHE A 283 21.76 -12.75 -16.21
C PHE A 283 23.03 -12.21 -16.89
N GLN A 284 23.28 -12.53 -18.16
CA GLN A 284 24.52 -12.16 -18.86
C GLN A 284 24.82 -10.65 -18.81
N PRO A 285 23.86 -9.72 -19.01
CA PRO A 285 24.11 -8.28 -18.91
C PRO A 285 24.58 -7.82 -17.51
N TRP A 286 24.22 -8.58 -16.47
CA TRP A 286 24.54 -8.27 -15.09
C TRP A 286 25.87 -8.85 -14.62
N SER A 287 26.37 -9.92 -15.25
CA SER A 287 27.64 -10.56 -14.90
C SER A 287 28.79 -9.55 -14.77
N GLY A 288 28.96 -8.66 -15.75
CA GLY A 288 29.99 -7.62 -15.72
C GLY A 288 29.82 -6.56 -14.62
N LEU A 289 28.58 -6.31 -14.16
CA LEU A 289 28.29 -5.39 -13.05
C LEU A 289 28.51 -6.04 -11.69
N ILE A 290 28.09 -7.29 -11.53
CA ILE A 290 28.33 -8.07 -10.30
C ILE A 290 29.85 -8.27 -10.12
N ASN A 291 30.60 -8.55 -11.19
CA ASN A 291 32.07 -8.61 -11.14
C ASN A 291 32.69 -7.30 -10.63
N ALA A 292 32.32 -6.15 -11.22
CA ALA A 292 32.80 -4.83 -10.77
C ALA A 292 32.36 -4.48 -9.33
N ALA A 293 31.18 -4.93 -8.90
CA ALA A 293 30.73 -4.78 -7.52
C ALA A 293 31.56 -5.63 -6.55
N HIS A 294 31.95 -6.86 -6.92
CA HIS A 294 32.81 -7.72 -6.11
C HIS A 294 34.23 -7.16 -5.92
N GLU A 295 34.77 -6.47 -6.94
CA GLU A 295 36.08 -5.81 -6.87
C GLU A 295 36.11 -4.64 -5.86
N GLN A 296 34.96 -3.98 -5.62
CA GLN A 296 34.87 -2.77 -4.80
C GLN A 296 34.02 -2.92 -3.51
N SER A 297 33.32 -4.03 -3.34
CA SER A 297 32.47 -4.33 -2.17
C SER A 297 33.02 -5.51 -1.39
N ALA A 298 32.94 -5.46 -0.06
CA ALA A 298 33.36 -6.61 0.72
C ALA A 298 32.38 -7.80 0.59
N TRP A 299 31.08 -7.55 0.75
CA TRP A 299 30.01 -8.51 0.44
C TRP A 299 29.10 -7.95 -0.67
N VAL A 300 28.69 -8.81 -1.61
CA VAL A 300 27.65 -8.52 -2.61
C VAL A 300 26.44 -9.41 -2.35
N VAL A 301 25.25 -8.82 -2.39
CA VAL A 301 23.97 -9.44 -2.08
C VAL A 301 23.05 -9.27 -3.28
N CYS A 302 22.51 -10.36 -3.81
CA CYS A 302 21.52 -10.32 -4.88
C CYS A 302 20.18 -10.86 -4.34
N ILE A 303 19.07 -10.18 -4.63
CA ILE A 303 17.71 -10.57 -4.21
C ILE A 303 16.78 -10.46 -5.42
N ASP A 304 16.37 -11.58 -6.00
CA ASP A 304 15.69 -11.61 -7.30
C ASP A 304 14.94 -12.96 -7.50
N PRO A 305 13.79 -13.01 -8.20
CA PRO A 305 13.04 -14.25 -8.42
C PRO A 305 13.70 -15.23 -9.40
N ALA A 306 14.63 -14.77 -10.24
CA ALA A 306 15.33 -15.57 -11.25
C ALA A 306 16.77 -15.98 -10.83
N LEU A 307 17.17 -15.70 -9.59
CA LEU A 307 18.53 -15.93 -9.08
C LEU A 307 18.72 -17.33 -8.46
N ASP A 308 19.89 -17.93 -8.71
CA ASP A 308 20.47 -19.01 -7.91
C ASP A 308 21.99 -18.81 -7.72
N GLU A 309 22.63 -19.71 -6.97
CA GLU A 309 24.08 -19.64 -6.73
C GLU A 309 24.92 -19.92 -7.99
N GLN A 310 24.41 -20.70 -8.94
CA GLN A 310 25.15 -21.16 -10.12
C GLN A 310 25.31 -20.04 -11.15
N LEU A 311 24.42 -19.04 -11.15
CA LEU A 311 24.62 -17.77 -11.88
C LEU A 311 25.81 -16.95 -11.34
N LEU A 312 26.18 -17.12 -10.07
CA LEU A 312 27.25 -16.33 -9.43
C LEU A 312 28.59 -17.06 -9.38
N GLN A 313 28.62 -18.39 -9.35
CA GLN A 313 29.85 -19.19 -9.28
C GLN A 313 30.81 -18.89 -10.44
N ARG A 314 32.01 -18.37 -10.11
CA ARG A 314 33.12 -18.18 -11.05
C ARG A 314 34.00 -19.42 -11.08
N LEU A 315 33.93 -20.19 -12.18
CA LEU A 315 34.74 -21.41 -12.37
C LEU A 315 36.18 -21.07 -12.78
N ASN A 316 37.04 -20.82 -11.79
CA ASN A 316 38.51 -20.83 -11.90
C ASN A 316 39.11 -20.09 -13.12
N GLU A 317 38.65 -18.86 -13.40
CA GLU A 317 39.25 -18.00 -14.41
C GLU A 317 40.66 -17.57 -13.97
N VAL A 318 41.68 -17.93 -14.75
CA VAL A 318 43.10 -17.78 -14.38
C VAL A 318 43.46 -16.32 -14.16
N GLY A 319 43.66 -15.93 -12.89
CA GLY A 319 44.04 -14.58 -12.47
C GLY A 319 43.02 -13.86 -11.58
N HIS A 320 41.82 -14.43 -11.37
CA HIS A 320 40.80 -13.89 -10.46
C HIS A 320 40.62 -14.75 -9.20
N ASN A 321 40.12 -14.13 -8.13
CA ASN A 321 39.72 -14.86 -6.91
C ASN A 321 38.47 -15.70 -7.17
N THR A 322 38.33 -16.83 -6.46
CA THR A 322 37.08 -17.61 -6.45
C THR A 322 35.98 -16.81 -5.75
N ARG A 323 34.75 -16.90 -6.28
CA ARG A 323 33.58 -16.25 -5.67
C ARG A 323 32.93 -17.19 -4.68
N GLU A 324 33.09 -16.89 -3.40
CA GLU A 324 32.54 -17.68 -2.31
C GLU A 324 31.11 -17.23 -1.97
N ILE A 325 30.21 -18.19 -1.80
CA ILE A 325 28.84 -17.95 -1.34
C ILE A 325 28.81 -17.95 0.20
N ILE A 326 28.41 -16.82 0.78
CA ILE A 326 28.24 -16.60 2.23
C ILE A 326 26.83 -16.98 2.72
N GLY A 327 25.90 -17.16 1.79
CA GLY A 327 24.58 -17.71 2.06
C GLY A 327 23.72 -17.71 0.81
N PHE A 328 22.77 -18.63 0.75
CA PHE A 328 21.74 -18.74 -0.27
C PHE A 328 20.43 -19.11 0.39
N GLY A 329 19.30 -18.60 -0.09
CA GLY A 329 17.98 -19.01 0.38
C GLY A 329 16.82 -18.57 -0.51
N THR A 330 15.66 -19.16 -0.28
CA THR A 330 14.39 -18.84 -0.98
C THR A 330 13.37 -18.24 -0.02
N GLY A 331 12.25 -17.74 -0.55
CA GLY A 331 11.08 -17.38 0.28
C GLY A 331 11.08 -15.95 0.82
N VAL A 332 12.00 -15.09 0.36
CA VAL A 332 12.03 -13.66 0.64
C VAL A 332 11.23 -12.86 -0.41
N GLY A 333 11.04 -11.56 -0.16
CA GLY A 333 10.09 -10.71 -0.91
C GLY A 333 8.70 -10.62 -0.24
N PRO A 334 7.77 -9.81 -0.78
CA PRO A 334 6.42 -9.60 -0.24
C PRO A 334 5.55 -10.85 -0.14
N HIS A 335 5.75 -11.84 -1.01
CA HIS A 335 4.96 -13.08 -1.06
C HIS A 335 5.83 -14.36 -0.91
N GLY A 336 7.15 -14.23 -0.95
CA GLY A 336 8.10 -15.35 -0.95
C GLY A 336 8.54 -15.78 -2.36
N GLU A 337 8.50 -14.83 -3.28
CA GLU A 337 8.80 -14.94 -4.71
C GLU A 337 10.29 -14.77 -5.05
N ASN A 338 11.08 -14.16 -4.18
CA ASN A 338 12.49 -13.88 -4.42
C ASN A 338 13.39 -14.94 -3.76
N ASN A 339 14.46 -15.28 -4.47
CA ASN A 339 15.61 -15.97 -3.91
C ASN A 339 16.66 -14.93 -3.50
N TYR A 340 17.63 -15.30 -2.68
CA TYR A 340 18.75 -14.43 -2.34
C TYR A 340 20.08 -15.15 -2.31
N THR A 341 21.15 -14.42 -2.58
CA THR A 341 22.54 -14.81 -2.31
C THR A 341 23.25 -13.72 -1.51
N VAL A 342 24.26 -14.13 -0.74
CA VAL A 342 25.31 -13.27 -0.18
C VAL A 342 26.63 -13.88 -0.64
N SER A 343 27.57 -13.08 -1.13
CA SER A 343 28.81 -13.59 -1.73
C SER A 343 29.98 -12.62 -1.57
N THR A 344 31.22 -13.11 -1.71
CA THR A 344 32.44 -12.29 -1.64
C THR A 344 33.54 -12.82 -2.58
N GLU A 345 34.50 -11.95 -2.91
CA GLU A 345 35.79 -12.30 -3.55
C GLU A 345 36.99 -11.79 -2.71
N GLN A 346 36.78 -11.28 -1.49
CA GLN A 346 37.81 -10.64 -0.67
C GLN A 346 38.72 -11.60 0.13
N PHE A 347 38.49 -12.91 0.02
CA PHE A 347 39.23 -13.93 0.76
C PHE A 347 39.80 -14.95 -0.21
N SER A 348 41.10 -15.27 -0.09
CA SER A 348 41.66 -16.40 -0.84
C SER A 348 41.26 -17.73 -0.18
N MET A 349 40.99 -18.76 -0.98
CA MET A 349 40.71 -20.10 -0.47
C MET A 349 41.87 -20.66 0.38
N VAL A 350 43.10 -20.21 0.14
CA VAL A 350 44.29 -20.57 0.93
C VAL A 350 44.23 -19.96 2.34
N ASP A 351 43.81 -18.70 2.46
CA ASP A 351 43.70 -18.03 3.77
C ASP A 351 42.48 -18.53 4.56
N ILE A 352 41.40 -18.89 3.87
CA ILE A 352 40.24 -19.57 4.48
C ILE A 352 40.68 -20.91 5.07
N LYS A 353 41.31 -21.80 4.28
CA LYS A 353 41.81 -23.11 4.76
C LYS A 353 42.76 -22.96 5.95
N LYS A 354 43.72 -22.02 5.91
CA LYS A 354 44.64 -21.75 7.03
C LYS A 354 43.92 -21.28 8.30
N ARG A 355 42.92 -20.41 8.19
CA ARG A 355 42.13 -19.96 9.35
C ARG A 355 41.26 -21.08 9.94
N VAL A 356 40.61 -21.86 9.08
CA VAL A 356 39.82 -23.04 9.48
C VAL A 356 40.72 -24.07 10.18
N SER A 357 41.87 -24.42 9.60
CA SER A 357 42.90 -25.27 10.22
C SER A 357 43.34 -24.74 11.59
N SER A 358 43.64 -23.43 11.69
CA SER A 358 44.05 -22.80 12.94
C SER A 358 42.97 -22.85 14.04
N GLN A 359 41.69 -22.86 13.67
CA GLN A 359 40.58 -23.01 14.63
C GLN A 359 40.25 -24.47 14.93
N ILE A 360 40.40 -25.40 13.98
CA ILE A 360 40.38 -26.85 14.25
C ILE A 360 41.46 -27.18 15.29
N ALA A 361 42.68 -26.66 15.12
CA ALA A 361 43.80 -26.84 16.07
C ALA A 361 43.55 -26.24 17.47
N ALA A 362 42.57 -25.35 17.63
CA ALA A 362 42.16 -24.79 18.91
C ALA A 362 40.94 -25.50 19.53
N ILE A 363 40.25 -26.35 18.78
CA ILE A 363 39.07 -27.14 19.21
C ILE A 363 39.45 -28.60 19.48
N MET A 364 40.38 -29.17 18.70
CA MET A 364 40.79 -30.57 18.76
C MET A 364 42.03 -30.78 19.65
N GLY A 365 42.28 -32.03 20.03
CA GLY A 365 43.49 -32.44 20.75
C GLY A 365 44.76 -32.29 19.91
N PRO A 366 45.96 -32.33 20.54
CA PRO A 366 47.22 -31.97 19.90
C PRO A 366 47.69 -32.98 18.84
N TRP A 367 47.36 -32.71 17.58
CA TRP A 367 47.93 -33.33 16.38
C TRP A 367 48.98 -32.41 15.73
N GLU A 368 49.69 -32.91 14.72
CA GLU A 368 50.65 -32.12 13.93
C GLU A 368 49.95 -31.16 12.95
N GLN A 369 50.60 -30.05 12.59
CA GLN A 369 49.96 -29.00 11.76
C GLN A 369 49.48 -29.51 10.39
N ASP A 370 50.25 -30.41 9.76
CA ASP A 370 49.89 -31.06 8.50
C ASP A 370 48.59 -31.88 8.59
N VAL A 371 48.25 -32.41 9.77
CA VAL A 371 46.97 -33.10 10.01
C VAL A 371 45.81 -32.10 10.01
N TYR A 372 45.94 -30.96 10.69
CA TYR A 372 44.89 -29.94 10.69
C TYR A 372 44.68 -29.32 9.30
N ASP A 373 45.77 -29.08 8.56
CA ASP A 373 45.71 -28.51 7.21
C ASP A 373 44.97 -29.46 6.23
N LYS A 374 45.22 -30.77 6.32
CA LYS A 374 44.51 -31.81 5.54
C LYS A 374 43.05 -31.99 5.95
N ILE A 375 42.74 -31.96 7.25
CA ILE A 375 41.36 -32.01 7.74
C ILE A 375 40.59 -30.76 7.26
N ALA A 376 41.19 -29.57 7.36
CA ALA A 376 40.60 -28.33 6.85
C ALA A 376 40.37 -28.38 5.34
N GLU A 377 41.32 -28.92 4.56
CA GLU A 377 41.15 -29.11 3.13
C GLU A 377 39.99 -30.06 2.79
N SER A 378 39.91 -31.23 3.44
CA SER A 378 38.81 -32.18 3.28
C SER A 378 37.45 -31.54 3.60
N LEU A 379 37.30 -30.92 4.78
CA LEU A 379 36.02 -30.34 5.21
C LEU A 379 35.59 -29.17 4.31
N VAL A 380 36.54 -28.35 3.84
CA VAL A 380 36.25 -27.25 2.90
C VAL A 380 35.71 -27.77 1.56
N GLN A 381 36.21 -28.90 1.04
CA GLN A 381 35.71 -29.47 -0.22
C GLN A 381 34.23 -29.85 -0.14
N GLU A 382 33.79 -30.49 0.96
CA GLU A 382 32.40 -30.92 1.15
C GLU A 382 31.39 -29.77 1.18
N THR A 383 31.81 -28.57 1.61
CA THR A 383 30.91 -27.42 1.79
C THR A 383 30.36 -26.85 0.48
N ALA A 384 30.98 -27.16 -0.67
CA ALA A 384 30.41 -26.89 -1.99
C ALA A 384 29.10 -27.66 -2.27
N HIS A 385 28.70 -28.57 -1.37
CA HIS A 385 27.50 -29.38 -1.46
C HIS A 385 26.56 -29.21 -0.25
N ILE A 386 26.67 -28.08 0.47
CA ILE A 386 25.79 -27.69 1.59
C ILE A 386 25.20 -26.30 1.32
N ALA A 387 23.95 -26.27 0.85
CA ALA A 387 23.23 -25.04 0.53
C ALA A 387 23.10 -24.12 1.75
N GLY A 388 23.60 -22.88 1.62
CA GLY A 388 23.48 -21.85 2.67
C GLY A 388 24.55 -21.88 3.76
N LEU A 389 25.44 -22.88 3.79
CA LEU A 389 26.62 -22.85 4.65
C LEU A 389 27.65 -21.84 4.14
N SER A 390 28.43 -21.24 5.04
CA SER A 390 29.45 -20.26 4.71
C SER A 390 30.83 -20.65 5.23
N ILE A 391 31.73 -20.97 4.30
CA ILE A 391 33.17 -21.17 4.56
C ILE A 391 33.80 -19.89 5.14
N VAL A 392 33.32 -18.71 4.71
CA VAL A 392 33.80 -17.40 5.19
C VAL A 392 33.41 -17.15 6.65
N ARG A 393 32.21 -17.54 7.10
CA ARG A 393 31.83 -17.45 8.54
C ARG A 393 32.72 -18.32 9.42
N ALA A 394 33.19 -19.46 8.92
CA ALA A 394 34.19 -20.31 9.58
C ALA A 394 35.60 -19.67 9.66
N THR A 395 35.76 -18.40 9.28
CA THR A 395 36.95 -17.59 9.59
C THR A 395 36.75 -16.60 10.74
N GLY A 396 35.54 -16.55 11.32
CA GLY A 396 35.11 -15.65 12.39
C GLY A 396 35.18 -16.28 13.79
N PRO A 397 34.27 -15.92 14.72
CA PRO A 397 34.20 -16.51 16.06
C PRO A 397 34.06 -18.04 16.07
N SER A 398 34.57 -18.66 17.13
CA SER A 398 34.72 -20.13 17.31
C SER A 398 33.47 -20.95 17.03
N ASP A 399 32.30 -20.41 17.34
CA ASP A 399 31.02 -21.12 17.25
C ASP A 399 30.74 -21.49 15.79
N TYR A 400 30.95 -20.55 14.85
CA TYR A 400 30.77 -20.80 13.42
C TYR A 400 31.73 -21.86 12.87
N VAL A 401 32.88 -22.10 13.52
CA VAL A 401 33.78 -23.17 13.13
C VAL A 401 33.29 -24.52 13.64
N ARG A 402 32.64 -24.57 14.81
CA ARG A 402 32.01 -25.80 15.31
C ARG A 402 30.87 -26.24 14.40
N ASP A 403 29.98 -25.30 14.06
CA ASP A 403 28.89 -25.50 13.12
C ASP A 403 29.43 -25.99 11.77
N PHE A 404 30.42 -25.28 11.21
CA PHE A 404 31.07 -25.63 9.93
C PHE A 404 31.69 -27.02 9.93
N ILE A 405 32.48 -27.38 10.95
CA ILE A 405 33.12 -28.71 11.05
C ILE A 405 32.04 -29.80 11.08
N ALA A 406 31.01 -29.63 11.90
CA ALA A 406 29.98 -30.64 12.08
C ALA A 406 29.12 -30.80 10.81
N TYR A 407 28.71 -29.71 10.16
CA TYR A 407 27.91 -29.78 8.93
C TYR A 407 28.71 -30.38 7.76
N ALA A 408 29.97 -29.98 7.60
CA ALA A 408 30.86 -30.54 6.58
C ALA A 408 31.12 -32.05 6.79
N LEU A 409 31.30 -32.47 8.05
CA LEU A 409 31.39 -33.88 8.41
C LEU A 409 30.09 -34.63 8.07
N VAL A 410 28.91 -34.07 8.38
CA VAL A 410 27.62 -34.69 8.05
C VAL A 410 27.44 -34.87 6.54
N ARG A 411 27.88 -33.92 5.70
CA ARG A 411 27.87 -34.12 4.24
C ARG A 411 28.84 -35.22 3.82
N LYS A 412 30.05 -35.29 4.38
CA LYS A 412 31.02 -36.34 4.07
C LYS A 412 30.52 -37.76 4.40
N LEU A 413 29.75 -37.89 5.48
CA LEU A 413 29.20 -39.18 5.95
C LEU A 413 27.92 -39.61 5.20
N LEU A 414 27.30 -38.72 4.43
CA LEU A 414 26.07 -39.00 3.68
C LEU A 414 26.36 -39.10 2.18
N TYR A 415 26.52 -40.34 1.71
CA TYR A 415 26.65 -40.67 0.29
C TYR A 415 25.64 -39.90 -0.57
N ARG A 416 26.14 -39.24 -1.63
CA ARG A 416 25.33 -38.48 -2.60
C ARG A 416 24.89 -39.38 -3.75
N GLU A 417 23.59 -39.45 -4.00
CA GLU A 417 23.04 -40.09 -5.20
C GLU A 417 23.24 -39.17 -6.41
N GLU A 418 24.24 -39.44 -7.26
CA GLU A 418 24.52 -38.64 -8.47
C GLU A 418 23.41 -38.73 -9.53
N ASP A 419 22.72 -39.87 -9.62
CA ASP A 419 21.57 -40.07 -10.51
C ASP A 419 20.26 -39.45 -9.97
N ALA A 420 20.24 -38.96 -8.73
CA ALA A 420 19.04 -38.37 -8.16
C ALA A 420 18.76 -36.99 -8.76
N TYR A 421 17.48 -36.66 -8.95
CA TYR A 421 17.12 -35.34 -9.49
C TYR A 421 17.53 -34.19 -8.55
N CYS A 422 17.56 -34.43 -7.24
CA CYS A 422 18.18 -33.56 -6.24
C CYS A 422 18.65 -34.40 -5.05
N ASP A 423 19.86 -34.15 -4.54
CA ASP A 423 20.38 -34.73 -3.29
C ASP A 423 21.31 -33.73 -2.57
N GLU A 424 20.68 -32.78 -1.87
CA GLU A 424 21.34 -31.62 -1.29
C GLU A 424 21.06 -31.51 0.21
N ILE A 425 22.07 -31.09 0.97
CA ILE A 425 21.93 -30.71 2.38
C ILE A 425 21.78 -29.19 2.44
N ILE A 426 20.82 -28.71 3.23
CA ILE A 426 20.46 -27.30 3.36
C ILE A 426 20.64 -26.88 4.82
N SER A 427 21.40 -25.81 5.06
CA SER A 427 21.50 -25.21 6.38
C SER A 427 20.28 -24.33 6.66
N LEU A 428 19.55 -24.65 7.73
CA LEU A 428 18.32 -23.98 8.12
C LEU A 428 18.57 -22.60 8.76
N ASP A 429 19.83 -22.20 8.93
CA ASP A 429 20.26 -20.82 9.19
C ASP A 429 19.81 -19.83 8.11
N ALA A 430 19.77 -20.25 6.83
CA ALA A 430 19.19 -19.44 5.76
C ALA A 430 17.66 -19.30 5.92
N TYR A 431 17.04 -20.29 6.55
CA TYR A 431 15.59 -20.51 6.61
C TYR A 431 14.98 -20.27 8.00
N ILE A 432 15.66 -19.52 8.89
CA ILE A 432 15.17 -19.11 10.23
C ILE A 432 13.71 -18.62 10.18
N HIS A 433 13.33 -17.91 9.10
CA HIS A 433 12.00 -17.37 8.90
C HIS A 433 10.87 -18.42 8.79
N TRP A 434 11.20 -19.71 8.66
CA TRP A 434 10.25 -20.83 8.71
C TRP A 434 9.89 -21.28 10.13
N PHE A 435 10.65 -20.83 11.13
CA PHE A 435 10.51 -21.18 12.55
C PHE A 435 10.14 -19.97 13.43
N ASN A 436 9.74 -18.84 12.82
CA ASN A 436 9.38 -17.61 13.53
C ASN A 436 8.21 -17.81 14.50
N ASP A 437 7.27 -18.69 14.12
CA ASP A 437 6.01 -19.00 14.81
C ASP A 437 6.11 -20.24 15.72
N ALA A 438 7.29 -20.87 15.81
CA ALA A 438 7.52 -21.99 16.72
C ALA A 438 7.65 -21.51 18.17
N ASP A 439 7.01 -22.24 19.11
CA ASP A 439 6.76 -21.83 20.50
C ASP A 439 8.00 -21.34 21.27
N ASP A 440 9.18 -21.87 20.97
CA ASP A 440 10.48 -21.54 21.59
C ASP A 440 11.55 -21.01 20.61
N ARG A 441 11.23 -20.96 19.31
CA ARG A 441 12.13 -20.65 18.18
C ARG A 441 13.40 -21.51 18.06
N LYS A 442 13.47 -22.67 18.72
CA LYS A 442 14.49 -23.69 18.47
C LYS A 442 14.21 -24.36 17.12
N ARG A 443 15.23 -24.49 16.28
CA ARG A 443 15.21 -25.15 14.97
C ARG A 443 16.31 -26.22 14.93
N PRO A 444 16.20 -27.24 14.08
CA PRO A 444 17.32 -28.10 13.75
C PRO A 444 18.29 -27.38 12.80
N ASP A 445 19.55 -27.79 12.77
CA ASP A 445 20.60 -27.17 11.96
C ASP A 445 20.44 -27.41 10.44
N LEU A 446 20.13 -28.65 10.05
CA LEU A 446 20.20 -29.13 8.67
C LEU A 446 18.92 -29.84 8.22
N LEU A 447 18.60 -29.67 6.93
CA LEU A 447 17.60 -30.44 6.20
C LEU A 447 18.25 -31.01 4.93
N ARG A 448 18.34 -32.33 4.80
CA ARG A 448 18.64 -32.99 3.52
C ARG A 448 17.35 -33.27 2.78
N LEU A 449 17.33 -32.96 1.48
CA LEU A 449 16.27 -33.40 0.56
C LEU A 449 16.88 -34.26 -0.54
N ARG A 450 16.48 -35.54 -0.58
CA ARG A 450 16.58 -36.37 -1.79
C ARG A 450 15.25 -36.34 -2.52
N ALA A 451 15.24 -36.06 -3.81
CA ALA A 451 14.02 -36.02 -4.61
C ALA A 451 14.23 -36.70 -5.97
N ASN A 452 13.28 -37.57 -6.34
CA ASN A 452 13.30 -38.35 -7.57
C ASN A 452 11.95 -38.31 -8.29
N ILE A 453 11.97 -38.30 -9.63
CA ILE A 453 10.76 -38.24 -10.46
C ILE A 453 10.33 -39.67 -10.80
N VAL A 454 9.17 -40.08 -10.28
CA VAL A 454 8.57 -41.41 -10.48
C VAL A 454 7.15 -41.20 -11.01
N ASP A 455 6.79 -41.86 -12.12
CA ASP A 455 5.47 -41.75 -12.78
C ASP A 455 5.02 -40.31 -13.15
N GLY A 456 5.97 -39.36 -13.22
CA GLY A 456 5.67 -37.94 -13.44
C GLY A 456 5.25 -37.18 -12.17
N TYR A 457 5.56 -37.71 -10.99
CA TYR A 457 5.42 -37.06 -9.68
C TYR A 457 6.76 -37.08 -8.94
N PHE A 458 6.91 -36.26 -7.90
CA PHE A 458 8.08 -36.31 -7.03
C PHE A 458 7.86 -37.29 -5.87
N ARG A 459 8.84 -38.17 -5.65
CA ARG A 459 9.05 -38.87 -4.38
C ARG A 459 10.23 -38.22 -3.66
N ILE A 460 10.03 -37.84 -2.41
CA ILE A 460 10.96 -37.05 -1.60
C ILE A 460 11.33 -37.84 -0.33
N GLU A 461 12.62 -37.90 -0.01
CA GLU A 461 13.11 -38.31 1.31
C GLU A 461 13.73 -37.09 2.00
N ALA A 462 13.08 -36.62 3.05
CA ALA A 462 13.53 -35.52 3.90
C ALA A 462 14.20 -36.06 5.16
N GLN A 463 15.41 -35.59 5.45
CA GLN A 463 16.15 -36.00 6.65
C GLN A 463 16.53 -34.75 7.44
N ILE A 464 15.98 -34.61 8.65
CA ILE A 464 16.31 -33.52 9.57
C ILE A 464 17.52 -33.94 10.40
N ILE A 465 18.56 -33.10 10.45
CA ILE A 465 19.80 -33.40 11.18
C ILE A 465 20.20 -32.23 12.07
N GLU A 466 20.53 -32.57 13.31
CA GLU A 466 21.03 -31.64 14.33
C GLU A 466 22.48 -32.00 14.70
N CYS A 467 23.34 -31.01 14.88
CA CYS A 467 24.78 -31.21 14.96
C CYS A 467 25.37 -30.60 16.24
N LYS A 468 26.17 -31.35 17.00
CA LYS A 468 26.85 -30.82 18.20
C LYS A 468 28.34 -31.18 18.22
N LEU A 469 29.20 -30.17 18.29
CA LEU A 469 30.65 -30.31 18.54
C LEU A 469 31.00 -29.59 19.84
N ALA A 470 30.99 -30.32 20.96
CA ALA A 470 31.13 -29.76 22.31
C ALA A 470 31.64 -30.81 23.34
N LYS A 471 31.50 -30.57 24.65
CA LYS A 471 32.04 -31.48 25.68
C LYS A 471 31.00 -32.42 26.29
N HIS A 472 31.45 -33.61 26.68
CA HIS A 472 30.63 -34.69 27.24
C HIS A 472 30.26 -34.42 28.72
N LEU A 473 29.43 -33.40 28.96
CA LEU A 473 28.75 -33.12 30.23
C LEU A 473 27.69 -32.02 30.12
N GLU A 474 27.70 -31.25 29.04
CA GLU A 474 26.76 -30.14 28.78
C GLU A 474 25.44 -30.67 28.20
N GLY A 475 24.30 -30.02 28.50
CA GLY A 475 22.94 -30.52 28.24
C GLY A 475 22.49 -30.65 26.77
N TYR A 476 23.43 -30.60 25.82
CA TYR A 476 23.17 -30.47 24.39
C TYR A 476 22.36 -31.59 23.76
N LEU A 477 22.29 -32.79 24.36
CA LEU A 477 21.42 -33.86 23.88
C LEU A 477 19.94 -33.54 24.10
N GLU A 478 19.59 -32.86 25.19
CA GLU A 478 18.21 -32.44 25.47
C GLU A 478 17.82 -31.25 24.58
N ASP A 479 18.72 -30.27 24.41
CA ASP A 479 18.56 -29.20 23.43
C ASP A 479 18.43 -29.73 21.99
N ALA A 480 19.29 -30.67 21.59
CA ALA A 480 19.26 -31.27 20.26
C ALA A 480 17.96 -32.06 20.01
N ARG A 481 17.49 -32.81 21.01
CA ARG A 481 16.18 -33.47 20.96
C ARG A 481 15.07 -32.44 20.69
N GLN A 482 15.01 -31.37 21.48
CA GLN A 482 13.99 -30.33 21.31
C GLN A 482 14.08 -29.64 19.94
N GLN A 483 15.29 -29.37 19.44
CA GLN A 483 15.51 -28.83 18.09
C GLN A 483 15.00 -29.78 16.98
N ILE A 484 15.24 -31.09 17.10
CA ILE A 484 14.70 -32.11 16.18
C ILE A 484 13.18 -32.20 16.27
N GLU A 485 12.61 -32.29 17.47
CA GLU A 485 11.16 -32.50 17.68
C GLU A 485 10.34 -31.29 17.19
N ASN A 486 10.84 -30.06 17.40
CA ASN A 486 10.27 -28.85 16.83
C ASN A 486 10.45 -28.80 15.30
N GLY A 487 11.61 -29.23 14.80
CA GLY A 487 11.88 -29.36 13.37
C GLY A 487 10.88 -30.27 12.66
N LEU A 488 10.65 -31.46 13.23
CA LEU A 488 9.64 -32.41 12.77
C LEU A 488 8.24 -31.80 12.85
N LYS A 489 7.82 -31.32 14.05
CA LYS A 489 6.50 -30.71 14.30
C LYS A 489 6.16 -29.62 13.28
N GLN A 490 7.12 -28.75 12.95
CA GLN A 490 6.93 -27.67 12.00
C GLN A 490 6.96 -28.19 10.54
N LEU A 491 8.06 -28.80 10.11
CA LEU A 491 8.30 -29.06 8.69
C LEU A 491 7.42 -30.18 8.10
N THR A 492 7.01 -31.18 8.89
CA THR A 492 6.09 -32.23 8.41
C THR A 492 4.71 -31.67 8.09
N LEU A 493 4.22 -30.70 8.88
CA LEU A 493 2.96 -29.99 8.62
C LEU A 493 3.08 -29.05 7.42
N CYS A 494 4.13 -28.22 7.39
CA CYS A 494 4.41 -27.30 6.28
C CYS A 494 4.50 -28.03 4.93
N PHE A 495 5.23 -29.15 4.86
CA PHE A 495 5.42 -29.91 3.62
C PHE A 495 4.53 -31.16 3.52
N CYS A 496 3.41 -31.21 4.25
CA CYS A 496 2.41 -32.25 4.07
C CYS A 496 1.84 -32.20 2.64
N PRO A 497 1.78 -33.33 1.90
CA PRO A 497 1.06 -33.44 0.63
C PRO A 497 -0.45 -33.17 0.78
N ARG A 498 -1.15 -33.04 -0.35
CA ARG A 498 -2.62 -32.99 -0.40
C ARG A 498 -3.22 -34.30 0.13
N LYS A 499 -4.31 -34.22 0.90
CA LYS A 499 -5.01 -35.36 1.51
C LYS A 499 -6.51 -35.40 1.15
N GLY A 500 -6.89 -36.33 0.26
CA GLY A 500 -8.27 -36.70 -0.07
C GLY A 500 -9.10 -35.67 -0.86
N ASP A 501 -10.36 -36.04 -1.13
CA ASP A 501 -11.35 -35.33 -1.98
C ASP A 501 -11.76 -33.91 -1.55
N ARG A 502 -11.33 -33.41 -0.39
CA ARG A 502 -11.85 -32.12 0.11
C ARG A 502 -11.28 -30.95 -0.69
N ALA A 503 -12.16 -30.06 -1.12
CA ALA A 503 -11.78 -28.84 -1.82
C ALA A 503 -10.88 -27.96 -0.94
N GLU A 504 -9.66 -27.68 -1.40
CA GLU A 504 -8.69 -26.81 -0.71
C GLU A 504 -9.29 -25.45 -0.32
N GLY A 505 -8.97 -24.96 0.88
CA GLY A 505 -9.37 -23.65 1.39
C GLY A 505 -10.65 -23.66 2.23
N ILE A 506 -10.99 -24.80 2.84
CA ILE A 506 -12.13 -24.94 3.77
C ILE A 506 -11.64 -25.36 5.17
N ASP A 507 -11.07 -26.55 5.29
CA ASP A 507 -10.65 -27.17 6.57
C ASP A 507 -9.12 -27.22 6.76
N ASP A 508 -8.33 -26.64 5.85
CA ASP A 508 -6.88 -26.86 5.73
C ASP A 508 -6.04 -25.58 5.86
N ASN A 509 -4.78 -25.73 6.29
CA ASN A 509 -3.85 -24.65 6.62
C ASN A 509 -3.85 -23.54 5.53
N PRO A 510 -4.20 -22.28 5.84
CA PRO A 510 -4.34 -21.22 4.83
C PRO A 510 -3.08 -21.06 3.97
N ASP A 511 -1.90 -21.18 4.58
CA ASP A 511 -0.61 -20.99 3.92
C ASP A 511 -0.01 -22.25 3.25
N GLN A 512 -0.73 -23.38 3.18
CA GLN A 512 -0.17 -24.64 2.66
C GLN A 512 0.45 -24.49 1.26
N ARG A 513 -0.15 -23.67 0.38
CA ARG A 513 0.39 -23.38 -0.96
C ARG A 513 1.70 -22.59 -0.92
N TYR A 514 1.91 -21.69 0.05
CA TYR A 514 3.21 -21.03 0.24
C TYR A 514 4.30 -22.08 0.52
N TRP A 515 4.01 -23.06 1.37
CA TRP A 515 4.97 -24.10 1.74
C TRP A 515 5.28 -25.08 0.60
N TRP A 516 4.28 -25.54 -0.15
CA TRP A 516 4.52 -26.31 -1.40
C TRP A 516 5.36 -25.52 -2.40
N MET A 517 5.14 -24.20 -2.52
CA MET A 517 5.96 -23.32 -3.37
C MET A 517 7.40 -23.16 -2.87
N GLN A 518 7.66 -23.24 -1.56
CA GLN A 518 9.03 -23.26 -1.02
C GLN A 518 9.74 -24.59 -1.25
N LEU A 519 9.07 -25.72 -1.01
CA LEU A 519 9.60 -27.06 -1.30
C LEU A 519 9.92 -27.21 -2.80
N HIS A 520 9.01 -26.74 -3.65
CA HIS A 520 9.21 -26.63 -5.10
C HIS A 520 10.48 -25.81 -5.43
N ARG A 521 10.68 -24.65 -4.80
CA ARG A 521 11.85 -23.79 -5.06
C ARG A 521 13.18 -24.40 -4.60
N LEU A 522 13.20 -25.10 -3.46
CA LEU A 522 14.36 -25.89 -3.04
C LEU A 522 14.73 -26.94 -4.09
N ILE A 523 13.76 -27.73 -4.53
CA ILE A 523 13.97 -28.84 -5.47
C ILE A 523 14.29 -28.33 -6.89
N ALA A 524 13.64 -27.26 -7.35
CA ALA A 524 13.85 -26.68 -8.68
C ALA A 524 15.19 -25.91 -8.80
N SER A 525 15.63 -25.19 -7.77
CA SER A 525 16.90 -24.43 -7.81
C SER A 525 18.16 -25.31 -7.70
N ARG A 526 17.98 -26.59 -7.38
CA ARG A 526 19.06 -27.57 -7.21
C ARG A 526 19.09 -28.65 -8.29
N GLY A 527 17.93 -29.08 -8.78
CA GLY A 527 17.86 -30.08 -9.83
C GLY A 527 18.27 -29.56 -11.21
N GLU A 528 18.82 -30.45 -12.02
CA GLU A 528 19.13 -30.24 -13.42
C GLU A 528 18.23 -31.11 -14.30
N SER A 529 17.84 -30.60 -15.48
CA SER A 529 17.08 -31.40 -16.45
C SER A 529 17.74 -31.39 -17.83
N SER A 530 17.89 -32.57 -18.39
CA SER A 530 18.35 -32.76 -19.77
C SER A 530 17.22 -32.44 -20.76
N ARG A 531 17.59 -31.95 -21.95
CA ARG A 531 16.62 -31.55 -22.99
C ARG A 531 15.54 -32.61 -23.33
N PRO A 532 15.81 -33.93 -23.31
CA PRO A 532 14.76 -34.95 -23.47
C PRO A 532 13.80 -35.08 -22.28
N ASN A 533 14.29 -34.88 -21.05
CA ASN A 533 13.49 -35.04 -19.82
C ASN A 533 12.76 -33.77 -19.39
N TYR A 534 13.16 -32.60 -19.88
CA TYR A 534 12.64 -31.28 -19.49
C TYR A 534 11.12 -31.20 -19.34
N ARG A 535 10.33 -31.75 -20.27
CA ARG A 535 8.86 -31.75 -20.17
C ARG A 535 8.32 -32.60 -19.01
N LYS A 536 8.94 -33.75 -18.73
CA LYS A 536 8.60 -34.60 -17.57
C LYS A 536 8.96 -33.90 -16.26
N THR A 537 10.13 -33.24 -16.22
CA THR A 537 10.53 -32.41 -15.07
C THR A 537 9.55 -31.26 -14.84
N LEU A 538 9.17 -30.53 -15.89
CA LEU A 538 8.25 -29.40 -15.78
C LEU A 538 6.85 -29.83 -15.30
N LEU A 539 6.33 -30.96 -15.78
CA LEU A 539 5.08 -31.56 -15.31
C LEU A 539 5.16 -31.97 -13.82
N ALA A 540 6.26 -32.63 -13.42
CA ALA A 540 6.45 -33.05 -12.03
C ALA A 540 6.62 -31.85 -11.08
N LEU A 541 7.29 -30.77 -11.51
CA LEU A 541 7.43 -29.53 -10.75
C LEU A 541 6.09 -28.82 -10.58
N GLU A 542 5.27 -28.73 -11.64
CA GLU A 542 3.91 -28.19 -11.52
C GLU A 542 3.08 -29.00 -10.52
N ARG A 543 3.11 -30.34 -10.61
CA ARG A 543 2.42 -31.25 -9.65
C ARG A 543 2.89 -31.05 -8.20
N LEU A 544 4.20 -30.94 -7.98
CA LEU A 544 4.80 -30.64 -6.66
C LEU A 544 4.30 -29.29 -6.09
N SER A 545 4.26 -28.24 -6.92
CA SER A 545 3.80 -26.90 -6.50
C SER A 545 2.30 -26.82 -6.16
N GLU A 546 1.54 -27.87 -6.47
CA GLU A 546 0.10 -27.98 -6.29
C GLU A 546 -0.30 -29.09 -5.29
N GLY A 547 0.69 -29.68 -4.59
CA GLY A 547 0.48 -30.63 -3.49
C GLY A 547 0.53 -32.12 -3.85
N TYR A 548 0.83 -32.47 -5.11
CA TYR A 548 0.83 -33.85 -5.62
C TYR A 548 2.26 -34.43 -5.63
N PHE A 549 2.72 -34.91 -4.47
CA PHE A 549 4.02 -35.55 -4.26
C PHE A 549 3.98 -36.51 -3.07
N ASP A 550 4.90 -37.47 -3.03
CA ASP A 550 5.11 -38.36 -1.88
C ASP A 550 6.32 -37.85 -1.07
N ILE A 551 6.24 -37.83 0.26
CA ILE A 551 7.35 -37.43 1.15
C ILE A 551 7.49 -38.37 2.35
N THR A 552 8.72 -38.80 2.63
CA THR A 552 9.08 -39.54 3.84
C THR A 552 10.05 -38.74 4.70
N TRP A 553 9.99 -38.94 6.02
CA TRP A 553 10.79 -38.18 7.00
C TRP A 553 11.62 -39.09 7.90
N GLN A 554 12.89 -38.73 8.09
CA GLN A 554 13.77 -39.26 9.13
C GLN A 554 14.40 -38.14 9.94
N ALA A 555 14.87 -38.47 11.14
CA ALA A 555 15.56 -37.52 12.01
C ALA A 555 16.78 -38.16 12.69
N GLY A 556 17.84 -37.38 12.85
CA GLY A 556 19.05 -37.82 13.53
C GLY A 556 19.83 -36.69 14.18
N VAL A 557 20.56 -37.00 15.25
CA VAL A 557 21.53 -36.09 15.88
C VAL A 557 22.93 -36.65 15.69
N VAL A 558 23.86 -35.80 15.25
CA VAL A 558 25.27 -36.14 15.08
C VAL A 558 26.10 -35.36 16.09
N VAL A 559 26.73 -36.08 17.03
CA VAL A 559 27.49 -35.49 18.14
C VAL A 559 28.95 -35.93 18.12
N ILE A 560 29.86 -34.96 18.13
CA ILE A 560 31.29 -35.20 18.31
C ILE A 560 31.74 -34.60 19.65
N TRP A 561 32.28 -35.46 20.51
CA TRP A 561 32.75 -35.08 21.84
C TRP A 561 34.20 -34.60 21.80
N THR A 562 34.39 -33.29 21.99
CA THR A 562 35.70 -32.58 21.94
C THR A 562 36.67 -32.98 23.05
N ASP A 563 36.18 -33.61 24.11
CA ASP A 563 36.93 -34.11 25.27
C ASP A 563 37.10 -35.64 25.27
N TYR A 564 36.70 -36.32 24.19
CA TYR A 564 36.87 -37.76 24.03
C TYR A 564 37.68 -38.12 22.78
N GLY A 565 38.65 -39.01 22.93
CA GLY A 565 39.49 -39.53 21.84
C GLY A 565 39.01 -40.91 21.41
N ASP A 566 38.09 -40.97 20.46
CA ASP A 566 37.53 -42.21 19.92
C ASP A 566 37.35 -42.09 18.41
N GLY A 567 37.92 -43.05 17.68
CA GLY A 567 37.90 -43.16 16.22
C GLY A 567 36.69 -43.90 15.67
N VAL A 568 35.71 -44.29 16.50
CA VAL A 568 34.52 -45.05 16.07
C VAL A 568 33.24 -44.28 16.35
N MET A 569 32.50 -43.93 15.29
CA MET A 569 31.13 -43.43 15.41
C MET A 569 30.16 -44.58 15.71
N ARG A 570 29.26 -44.38 16.68
CA ARG A 570 28.22 -45.33 17.08
C ARG A 570 26.85 -44.68 16.94
N CYS A 571 25.94 -45.36 16.23
CA CYS A 571 24.54 -44.97 16.11
C CYS A 571 23.66 -45.82 17.05
N LYS A 572 22.63 -45.19 17.64
CA LYS A 572 21.60 -45.81 18.47
C LYS A 572 20.26 -45.10 18.30
N THR A 573 19.17 -45.70 18.79
CA THR A 573 17.79 -45.19 18.63
C THR A 573 17.09 -45.14 20.00
N ASP A 574 17.51 -44.20 20.85
CA ASP A 574 17.04 -44.09 22.24
C ASP A 574 15.82 -43.18 22.40
N TRP A 575 15.38 -42.49 21.34
CA TRP A 575 14.31 -41.50 21.36
C TRP A 575 13.23 -41.83 20.33
N ASP A 576 12.05 -42.20 20.81
CA ASP A 576 10.83 -42.24 20.00
C ASP A 576 10.15 -40.86 19.97
N TYR A 577 9.56 -40.53 18.82
CA TYR A 577 8.74 -39.35 18.56
C TYR A 577 7.43 -39.78 17.88
N SER A 578 6.29 -39.20 18.25
CA SER A 578 4.98 -39.56 17.71
C SER A 578 4.23 -38.35 17.16
N LEU A 579 3.62 -38.51 15.99
CA LEU A 579 2.87 -37.45 15.31
C LEU A 579 1.75 -38.04 14.44
N ALA A 580 0.51 -37.67 14.74
CA ALA A 580 -0.69 -38.10 14.00
C ALA A 580 -0.74 -39.61 13.77
N ASP A 581 -0.67 -40.38 14.86
CA ASP A 581 -0.68 -41.84 14.96
C ASP A 581 0.50 -42.60 14.31
N GLU A 582 1.41 -41.92 13.61
CA GLU A 582 2.71 -42.46 13.20
C GLU A 582 3.80 -42.26 14.27
N ASN A 583 4.80 -43.15 14.29
CA ASN A 583 5.93 -43.12 15.22
C ASN A 583 7.26 -43.15 14.45
N LEU A 584 8.21 -42.32 14.87
CA LEU A 584 9.56 -42.18 14.32
C LEU A 584 10.62 -42.41 15.40
N GLN A 585 11.60 -43.24 15.10
CA GLN A 585 12.82 -43.39 15.92
C GLN A 585 13.87 -42.36 15.48
N ILE A 586 14.25 -41.46 16.38
CA ILE A 586 15.32 -40.49 16.14
C ILE A 586 16.67 -41.18 16.37
N CYS A 587 17.55 -41.14 15.38
CA CYS A 587 18.90 -41.68 15.48
C CYS A 587 19.82 -40.76 16.29
N ILE A 588 20.74 -41.33 17.07
CA ILE A 588 21.79 -40.60 17.78
C ILE A 588 23.13 -41.21 17.37
N ALA A 589 23.82 -40.54 16.46
CA ALA A 589 25.17 -40.88 16.04
C ALA A 589 26.17 -40.10 16.91
N SER A 590 27.14 -40.79 17.51
CA SER A 590 28.13 -40.16 18.40
C SER A 590 29.54 -40.72 18.24
N ALA A 591 30.55 -39.84 18.26
CA ALA A 591 31.96 -40.19 18.16
C ALA A 591 32.87 -39.24 18.98
N GLY A 592 34.17 -39.53 19.04
CA GLY A 592 35.18 -38.63 19.59
C GLY A 592 35.90 -37.80 18.52
N THR A 593 36.85 -36.97 18.94
CA THR A 593 37.66 -36.12 18.04
C THR A 593 38.46 -36.91 17.00
N ASP A 594 39.04 -38.06 17.39
CA ASP A 594 39.81 -38.92 16.48
C ASP A 594 39.00 -39.39 15.26
N PHE A 595 37.68 -39.58 15.39
CA PHE A 595 36.83 -39.96 14.26
C PHE A 595 36.79 -38.89 13.16
N ILE A 596 36.88 -37.59 13.49
CA ILE A 596 37.00 -36.53 12.47
C ILE A 596 38.29 -36.70 11.66
N ARG A 597 39.41 -37.07 12.31
CA ARG A 597 40.67 -37.32 11.62
C ARG A 597 40.53 -38.50 10.67
N GLU A 598 39.97 -39.63 11.11
CA GLU A 598 39.83 -40.80 10.24
C GLU A 598 38.84 -40.55 9.08
N ALA A 599 37.66 -39.98 9.34
CA ALA A 599 36.70 -39.62 8.30
C ALA A 599 37.29 -38.65 7.24
N CYS A 600 38.19 -37.75 7.63
CA CYS A 600 38.82 -36.78 6.73
C CYS A 600 40.11 -37.27 6.04
N LEU A 601 40.90 -38.15 6.67
CA LEU A 601 42.20 -38.59 6.14
C LEU A 601 42.16 -39.98 5.50
N THR A 602 41.36 -40.90 6.04
CA THR A 602 41.28 -42.30 5.60
C THR A 602 39.93 -42.66 4.96
N GLY A 603 38.97 -41.73 4.99
CA GLY A 603 37.69 -41.86 4.28
C GLY A 603 36.71 -42.84 4.94
N VAL A 604 36.78 -42.98 6.26
CA VAL A 604 35.92 -43.89 7.02
C VAL A 604 34.45 -43.44 6.94
N GLU A 605 33.63 -44.25 6.27
CA GLU A 605 32.17 -44.14 6.28
C GLU A 605 31.58 -44.50 7.65
N ALA A 606 30.46 -43.88 8.02
CA ALA A 606 29.70 -44.28 9.20
C ALA A 606 28.19 -43.98 9.09
N THR A 607 27.38 -44.88 9.61
CA THR A 607 25.92 -44.81 9.53
C THR A 607 25.33 -43.77 10.49
N ILE A 608 24.75 -42.68 9.95
CA ILE A 608 23.97 -41.70 10.74
C ILE A 608 22.56 -42.21 11.05
N PHE A 609 21.92 -42.90 10.11
CA PHE A 609 20.56 -43.44 10.25
C PHE A 609 20.60 -44.97 10.36
N CYS A 610 20.52 -45.51 11.57
CA CYS A 610 20.64 -46.95 11.85
C CYS A 610 19.28 -47.67 12.01
N THR A 611 18.19 -47.08 11.51
CA THR A 611 16.84 -47.66 11.49
C THR A 611 16.10 -47.22 10.22
N ASP A 612 15.25 -48.11 9.70
CA ASP A 612 14.36 -47.83 8.56
C ASP A 612 13.07 -47.08 8.98
N SER A 613 12.95 -46.72 10.27
CA SER A 613 11.83 -45.90 10.77
C SER A 613 11.72 -44.59 9.99
N LYS A 614 10.51 -44.32 9.47
CA LYS A 614 10.14 -43.18 8.63
C LYS A 614 8.69 -42.77 8.91
N LEU A 615 8.41 -41.47 9.06
CA LEU A 615 7.04 -40.96 8.84
C LEU A 615 6.79 -40.90 7.33
N SER A 616 5.59 -41.22 6.85
CA SER A 616 5.32 -41.45 5.43
C SER A 616 4.02 -40.85 4.94
N TYR A 617 4.09 -39.73 4.23
CA TYR A 617 2.92 -39.05 3.67
C TYR A 617 2.91 -39.13 2.14
N SER A 618 1.83 -39.67 1.59
CA SER A 618 1.58 -39.72 0.14
C SER A 618 0.29 -38.99 -0.19
N PHE A 619 0.18 -38.49 -1.42
CA PHE A 619 -1.09 -38.02 -1.98
C PHE A 619 -1.88 -39.21 -2.54
N ASP A 620 -3.21 -39.12 -2.60
CA ASP A 620 -4.00 -40.16 -3.27
C ASP A 620 -3.83 -40.04 -4.80
N ARG A 621 -3.58 -41.19 -5.44
CA ARG A 621 -3.33 -41.30 -6.88
C ARG A 621 -4.57 -41.72 -7.67
N ASN A 622 -5.63 -42.18 -7.01
CA ASN A 622 -6.81 -42.73 -7.66
C ASN A 622 -7.68 -41.64 -8.33
N ASP A 623 -7.65 -40.41 -7.83
CA ASP A 623 -8.52 -39.30 -8.25
C ASP A 623 -8.05 -38.58 -9.54
N GLN A 624 -7.14 -39.18 -10.30
CA GLN A 624 -6.66 -38.68 -11.60
C GLN A 624 -6.97 -39.59 -12.79
N GLU A 625 -7.85 -40.59 -12.65
CA GLU A 625 -8.61 -41.02 -13.83
C GLU A 625 -9.48 -39.84 -14.30
N ALA A 626 -9.18 -39.32 -15.49
CA ALA A 626 -9.99 -38.30 -16.12
C ALA A 626 -11.44 -38.81 -16.30
N PRO A 627 -12.45 -37.92 -16.40
CA PRO A 627 -13.80 -38.28 -16.84
C PRO A 627 -13.81 -38.81 -18.28
N CYS A 628 -13.42 -40.08 -18.44
CA CYS A 628 -13.32 -40.77 -19.72
C CYS A 628 -14.72 -41.16 -20.19
N ASP A 629 -15.32 -40.29 -21.00
CA ASP A 629 -16.41 -40.57 -21.94
C ASP A 629 -17.57 -41.41 -21.37
N LYS A 630 -18.14 -40.98 -20.23
CA LYS A 630 -19.44 -41.46 -19.72
C LYS A 630 -20.57 -40.46 -20.01
N GLN A 631 -20.96 -40.43 -21.28
CA GLN A 631 -22.25 -40.00 -21.82
C GLN A 631 -23.04 -38.92 -21.05
N GLU A 632 -22.87 -37.66 -21.46
CA GLU A 632 -24.03 -36.79 -21.68
C GLU A 632 -24.35 -36.73 -23.17
N GLU A 633 -24.90 -37.83 -23.70
CA GLU A 633 -25.56 -37.81 -25.01
C GLU A 633 -26.89 -37.06 -24.92
N GLN A 634 -26.85 -35.73 -25.06
CA GLN A 634 -28.03 -34.95 -25.38
C GLN A 634 -27.70 -33.62 -26.08
N GLY A 635 -27.82 -33.61 -27.42
CA GLY A 635 -28.07 -32.37 -28.18
C GLY A 635 -26.90 -31.67 -28.86
N LEU A 636 -25.97 -32.38 -29.51
CA LEU A 636 -25.10 -31.74 -30.51
C LEU A 636 -25.89 -31.46 -31.82
N GLY A 637 -25.79 -30.24 -32.33
CA GLY A 637 -26.54 -29.76 -33.49
C GLY A 637 -25.77 -28.76 -34.37
N ASN A 638 -24.66 -29.23 -34.94
CA ASN A 638 -23.87 -28.63 -36.03
C ASN A 638 -23.67 -27.09 -36.04
N LEU A 639 -22.45 -26.66 -35.70
CA LEU A 639 -21.89 -25.37 -36.10
C LEU A 639 -20.70 -25.58 -37.04
N ASP A 640 -21.01 -25.63 -38.34
CA ASP A 640 -20.06 -25.66 -39.47
C ASP A 640 -20.87 -25.23 -40.72
N THR A 641 -20.42 -24.41 -41.68
CA THR A 641 -19.10 -23.80 -41.93
C THR A 641 -19.24 -22.34 -42.37
N GLY A 642 -18.25 -21.48 -42.05
CA GLY A 642 -17.66 -20.47 -42.96
C GLY A 642 -18.50 -19.30 -43.54
N GLY A 643 -17.82 -18.16 -43.75
CA GLY A 643 -18.25 -17.16 -44.73
C GLY A 643 -18.85 -15.85 -44.19
N ILE A 644 -18.10 -15.10 -43.38
CA ILE A 644 -18.33 -13.63 -43.31
C ILE A 644 -17.71 -13.03 -44.59
N ASN A 645 -18.57 -12.69 -45.55
CA ASN A 645 -18.24 -11.75 -46.62
C ASN A 645 -19.03 -10.45 -46.39
N LEU A 646 -18.63 -9.37 -47.05
CA LEU A 646 -19.13 -8.02 -46.76
C LEU A 646 -20.56 -7.78 -47.25
N GLU A 647 -21.16 -6.79 -46.59
CA GLU A 647 -22.30 -5.96 -47.00
C GLU A 647 -23.72 -6.57 -46.96
N GLU A 648 -24.66 -5.66 -46.65
CA GLU A 648 -26.12 -5.73 -46.79
C GLU A 648 -26.86 -6.98 -46.28
N HIS A 649 -27.36 -6.88 -45.04
CA HIS A 649 -28.76 -7.26 -44.79
C HIS A 649 -29.45 -6.29 -43.82
N GLU A 650 -30.22 -5.36 -44.39
CA GLU A 650 -31.20 -4.58 -43.62
C GLU A 650 -32.39 -5.45 -43.18
N LYS A 651 -32.92 -5.10 -42.00
CA LYS A 651 -34.34 -5.11 -41.59
C LYS A 651 -35.17 -6.41 -41.66
N VAL A 652 -35.41 -6.92 -40.44
CA VAL A 652 -36.74 -7.23 -39.86
C VAL A 652 -37.59 -8.36 -40.48
N TYR A 653 -37.74 -9.43 -39.69
CA TYR A 653 -39.05 -10.02 -39.36
C TYR A 653 -39.24 -9.88 -37.83
N GLY A 654 -40.40 -9.59 -37.25
CA GLY A 654 -41.74 -9.39 -37.81
C GLY A 654 -42.68 -10.59 -37.56
N GLY A 655 -43.52 -10.54 -36.52
CA GLY A 655 -44.52 -11.60 -36.28
C GLY A 655 -45.09 -11.78 -34.87
N TRP A 656 -45.83 -10.79 -34.34
CA TRP A 656 -46.99 -11.04 -33.45
C TRP A 656 -48.19 -10.31 -34.07
N GLU A 657 -49.36 -10.95 -34.14
CA GLU A 657 -50.45 -10.55 -35.05
C GLU A 657 -51.58 -9.74 -34.41
N LYS A 658 -52.13 -8.78 -35.19
CA LYS A 658 -53.54 -8.33 -35.23
C LYS A 658 -54.08 -7.58 -33.98
N GLN A 659 -55.08 -6.68 -34.08
CA GLN A 659 -55.91 -6.26 -35.22
C GLN A 659 -56.41 -4.81 -35.05
N GLU A 660 -56.47 -4.03 -36.15
CA GLU A 660 -57.38 -2.88 -36.45
C GLU A 660 -57.60 -1.74 -35.41
N GLN A 661 -57.79 -0.46 -35.78
CA GLN A 661 -58.44 0.07 -36.97
C GLN A 661 -58.01 1.54 -37.28
N ALA A 662 -58.15 1.97 -38.55
CA ALA A 662 -58.32 3.33 -39.12
C ALA A 662 -58.14 4.61 -38.23
N LYS A 663 -57.59 5.75 -38.71
CA LYS A 663 -57.50 6.30 -40.09
C LYS A 663 -56.58 7.56 -40.18
N GLN A 664 -55.85 7.72 -41.30
CA GLN A 664 -55.51 8.96 -42.10
C GLN A 664 -55.09 10.29 -41.43
N ASP A 665 -54.23 11.18 -41.97
CA ASP A 665 -53.19 11.27 -43.06
C ASP A 665 -52.36 12.59 -42.72
N GLU A 666 -51.50 13.28 -43.50
CA GLU A 666 -51.04 13.24 -44.91
C GLU A 666 -49.66 13.99 -45.07
N GLY A 667 -48.66 13.39 -45.73
CA GLY A 667 -47.53 14.07 -46.43
C GLY A 667 -46.40 14.79 -45.64
N ASP A 668 -45.25 15.16 -46.25
CA ASP A 668 -44.60 14.62 -47.46
C ASP A 668 -43.09 15.02 -47.56
N VAL A 669 -42.30 14.23 -48.33
CA VAL A 669 -41.06 14.51 -49.14
C VAL A 669 -40.11 15.71 -48.81
N ASP A 670 -38.77 15.69 -48.96
CA ASP A 670 -37.66 14.68 -49.07
C ASP A 670 -36.30 15.42 -49.23
N ARG A 671 -35.13 14.76 -49.03
CA ARG A 671 -33.76 15.10 -49.55
C ARG A 671 -33.05 16.42 -49.09
N ASP A 672 -31.71 16.55 -49.01
CA ASP A 672 -30.55 15.65 -49.24
C ASP A 672 -29.23 16.18 -48.62
N ARG A 673 -28.20 15.31 -48.45
CA ARG A 673 -26.71 15.54 -48.44
C ARG A 673 -25.94 16.38 -47.37
N GLN A 674 -24.89 15.71 -46.84
CA GLN A 674 -23.46 16.09 -46.68
C GLN A 674 -23.04 17.58 -46.79
N TRP A 675 -22.08 18.09 -46.00
CA TRP A 675 -20.70 17.59 -45.81
C TRP A 675 -20.08 18.14 -44.48
N GLY A 676 -18.91 17.65 -44.06
CA GLY A 676 -18.20 18.15 -42.86
C GLY A 676 -17.10 19.19 -43.14
N GLY A 677 -16.38 19.64 -42.09
CA GLY A 677 -15.14 20.42 -42.22
C GLY A 677 -15.08 21.68 -41.35
N GLN A 678 -13.89 21.96 -40.81
CA GLN A 678 -13.58 23.18 -40.05
C GLN A 678 -13.21 24.34 -40.98
N SER A 679 -13.41 25.59 -40.54
CA SER A 679 -12.35 26.62 -40.68
C SER A 679 -12.59 27.81 -39.75
N GLN A 680 -11.50 28.49 -39.37
CA GLN A 680 -11.50 29.86 -38.86
C GLN A 680 -11.39 30.87 -40.01
N LEU A 681 -11.85 32.11 -39.78
CA LEU A 681 -11.48 33.42 -40.38
C LEU A 681 -12.65 34.39 -40.08
N GLY A 682 -12.49 35.64 -39.62
CA GLY A 682 -11.31 36.40 -39.22
C GLY A 682 -11.06 37.63 -40.09
N GLU A 683 -11.52 38.84 -39.68
CA GLU A 683 -11.05 40.11 -40.28
C GLU A 683 -11.28 41.38 -39.42
N ASN A 684 -10.91 42.54 -39.96
CA ASN A 684 -10.33 43.71 -39.27
C ASN A 684 -11.26 44.92 -38.97
N ILE A 685 -10.94 45.61 -37.86
CA ILE A 685 -10.84 47.08 -37.67
C ILE A 685 -12.07 48.01 -37.85
N GLY A 686 -12.34 48.86 -36.85
CA GLY A 686 -13.15 50.09 -36.91
C GLY A 686 -12.83 51.04 -35.73
N LYS A 687 -13.05 52.37 -35.85
CA LYS A 687 -12.57 53.38 -34.88
C LYS A 687 -13.48 54.63 -34.74
N GLU A 688 -13.57 55.16 -33.51
CA GLU A 688 -13.80 56.58 -33.11
C GLU A 688 -15.09 57.39 -33.49
N ASP A 689 -16.02 57.46 -32.51
CA ASP A 689 -16.39 58.67 -31.70
C ASP A 689 -17.35 59.80 -32.23
N LYS A 690 -18.04 60.47 -31.25
CA LYS A 690 -18.91 61.69 -31.26
C LYS A 690 -20.40 61.54 -31.69
N GLY A 691 -21.37 62.36 -31.21
CA GLY A 691 -21.32 63.55 -30.31
C GLY A 691 -22.70 64.08 -29.80
N ASN A 692 -22.74 65.30 -29.23
CA ASN A 692 -23.76 65.83 -28.27
C ASN A 692 -24.90 66.77 -28.81
N ALA A 693 -25.88 67.08 -27.92
CA ALA A 693 -26.62 68.37 -27.74
C ALA A 693 -27.07 68.47 -26.24
N GLU A 694 -26.80 69.52 -25.42
CA GLU A 694 -27.39 70.90 -25.28
C GLU A 694 -28.82 70.95 -24.70
N ASP A 695 -29.24 71.78 -23.70
CA ASP A 695 -28.66 72.67 -22.63
C ASP A 695 -29.78 72.91 -21.55
N ALA A 696 -29.80 73.64 -20.39
CA ALA A 696 -29.03 74.64 -19.60
C ALA A 696 -29.38 74.45 -18.07
N GLY A 697 -29.09 75.25 -17.00
CA GLY A 697 -28.42 76.56 -16.75
C GLY A 697 -29.41 77.69 -16.33
N ASP A 698 -29.37 78.44 -15.20
CA ASP A 698 -28.67 78.37 -13.87
C ASP A 698 -29.64 78.97 -12.75
N LEU A 699 -29.45 79.93 -11.80
CA LEU A 699 -28.37 80.85 -11.34
C LEU A 699 -28.59 81.37 -9.87
N GLN A 700 -27.62 81.13 -8.96
CA GLN A 700 -27.26 81.74 -7.63
C GLN A 700 -28.30 82.36 -6.62
N THR A 701 -28.28 81.88 -5.35
CA THR A 701 -27.81 82.59 -4.10
C THR A 701 -28.05 81.75 -2.81
N LYS A 702 -27.53 82.15 -1.62
CA LYS A 702 -27.60 81.39 -0.32
C LYS A 702 -27.99 82.26 0.89
N PRO A 703 -28.61 81.68 1.95
CA PRO A 703 -28.06 81.83 3.32
C PRO A 703 -28.30 80.64 4.31
N GLY A 704 -27.48 80.60 5.40
CA GLY A 704 -27.75 79.98 6.73
C GLY A 704 -27.66 78.44 6.88
N THR A 705 -26.87 77.77 7.74
CA THR A 705 -26.50 77.87 9.20
C THR A 705 -27.58 77.38 10.18
N GLY A 706 -27.30 76.55 11.20
CA GLY A 706 -26.01 76.01 11.71
C GLY A 706 -26.13 74.56 12.24
N SER A 707 -25.01 73.83 12.42
CA SER A 707 -24.16 73.77 13.63
C SER A 707 -24.57 72.60 14.57
N ASN A 708 -23.71 71.65 14.95
CA ASN A 708 -22.27 71.76 15.26
C ASN A 708 -21.37 70.60 14.76
N ALA A 709 -20.09 70.94 14.59
CA ALA A 709 -18.89 70.11 14.77
C ALA A 709 -18.80 68.72 14.09
N VAL A 710 -18.25 68.69 12.87
CA VAL A 710 -17.45 67.56 12.37
C VAL A 710 -15.97 67.97 12.42
N LEU A 711 -15.12 67.17 13.08
CA LEU A 711 -13.67 67.22 12.89
C LEU A 711 -13.31 66.40 11.65
N GLN A 712 -12.55 66.98 10.73
CA GLN A 712 -12.14 66.31 9.50
C GLN A 712 -11.07 65.24 9.77
N SER A 713 -11.25 64.08 9.15
CA SER A 713 -10.16 63.30 8.57
C SER A 713 -10.57 62.91 7.14
N GLN A 714 -9.61 62.71 6.24
CA GLN A 714 -9.85 62.43 4.82
C GLN A 714 -9.50 60.98 4.48
N GLY A 715 -10.23 60.36 3.56
CA GLY A 715 -9.70 59.30 2.70
C GLY A 715 -10.54 58.03 2.53
N GLY A 716 -11.14 57.90 1.32
CA GLY A 716 -11.49 56.61 0.72
C GLY A 716 -12.82 55.96 1.11
N ASP A 717 -13.40 55.21 0.17
CA ASP A 717 -14.48 54.25 0.45
C ASP A 717 -13.93 53.10 1.29
N ILE A 718 -14.34 53.05 2.56
CA ILE A 718 -14.02 51.93 3.44
C ILE A 718 -15.09 50.85 3.26
N PHE A 719 -14.73 49.82 2.48
CA PHE A 719 -15.44 48.55 2.36
C PHE A 719 -15.82 47.97 3.75
N GLN A 720 -16.84 47.12 3.83
CA GLN A 720 -17.31 46.55 5.10
C GLN A 720 -16.18 45.88 5.92
N ARG A 721 -15.90 46.37 7.13
CA ARG A 721 -14.90 45.82 8.06
C ARG A 721 -15.60 45.34 9.32
N ILE A 722 -15.28 44.13 9.78
CA ILE A 722 -15.84 43.52 10.99
C ILE A 722 -14.80 43.61 12.10
N LEU A 723 -15.11 44.28 13.21
CA LEU A 723 -14.15 44.43 14.31
C LEU A 723 -13.90 43.09 15.02
N LEU A 724 -12.64 42.66 15.12
CA LEU A 724 -12.27 41.45 15.86
C LEU A 724 -11.98 41.79 17.32
N GLY A 725 -11.15 42.80 17.53
CA GLY A 725 -10.70 43.22 18.85
C GLY A 725 -9.51 44.17 18.77
N GLU A 726 -8.78 44.29 19.87
CA GLU A 726 -7.59 45.15 19.97
C GLU A 726 -6.34 44.41 20.46
N GLY A 727 -5.17 45.00 20.26
CA GLY A 727 -3.92 44.51 20.83
C GLY A 727 -3.95 44.49 22.37
N PRO A 728 -3.26 43.54 23.04
CA PRO A 728 -3.40 43.28 24.48
C PRO A 728 -2.86 44.38 25.43
N PHE A 729 -2.36 45.49 24.89
CA PHE A 729 -1.95 46.69 25.64
C PHE A 729 -2.75 47.96 25.22
N GLY A 730 -3.83 47.76 24.46
CA GLY A 730 -4.67 48.82 23.89
C GLY A 730 -4.12 49.44 22.60
N GLY A 731 -4.97 50.17 21.88
CA GLY A 731 -4.54 51.22 20.94
C GLY A 731 -4.36 50.83 19.47
N ARG A 732 -4.50 49.55 19.08
CA ARG A 732 -4.71 49.15 17.68
C ARG A 732 -5.85 48.15 17.58
N GLU A 733 -6.95 48.60 16.97
CA GLU A 733 -8.04 47.73 16.54
C GLU A 733 -7.62 46.89 15.32
N ILE A 734 -8.07 45.64 15.29
CA ILE A 734 -7.82 44.65 14.25
C ILE A 734 -9.17 44.16 13.73
N TYR A 735 -9.30 44.09 12.41
CA TYR A 735 -10.56 43.79 11.72
C TYR A 735 -10.41 42.55 10.85
N TRP A 736 -11.56 41.93 10.54
CA TRP A 736 -11.73 41.02 9.41
C TRP A 736 -12.28 41.85 8.25
N GLU A 737 -11.57 41.84 7.12
CA GLU A 737 -11.76 42.79 6.01
C GLU A 737 -12.91 42.38 5.06
N PHE A 738 -13.99 41.87 5.64
CA PHE A 738 -15.10 41.13 5.01
C PHE A 738 -15.57 41.63 3.64
N GLY A 739 -15.75 42.95 3.47
CA GLY A 739 -16.22 43.58 2.24
C GLY A 739 -15.15 43.84 1.18
N HIS A 740 -13.87 43.59 1.45
CA HIS A 740 -12.79 43.84 0.50
C HIS A 740 -12.93 42.94 -0.73
N GLN A 741 -12.74 43.49 -1.94
CA GLN A 741 -12.94 42.73 -3.18
C GLN A 741 -11.84 41.69 -3.41
N ASP A 742 -10.59 42.01 -3.06
CA ASP A 742 -9.44 41.10 -3.17
C ASP A 742 -9.40 39.94 -2.13
N LEU A 743 -10.43 39.73 -1.31
CA LEU A 743 -10.49 38.57 -0.41
C LEU A 743 -10.72 37.27 -1.19
N PRO A 744 -9.88 36.21 -1.05
CA PRO A 744 -10.05 34.96 -1.79
C PRO A 744 -11.33 34.19 -1.45
N ASN A 745 -11.84 34.36 -0.23
CA ASN A 745 -13.15 33.94 0.26
C ASN A 745 -13.52 34.67 1.56
N ARG A 746 -14.74 34.45 2.04
CA ARG A 746 -15.26 34.98 3.32
C ARG A 746 -15.53 33.87 4.33
N HIS A 747 -14.62 32.89 4.43
CA HIS A 747 -14.67 31.88 5.48
C HIS A 747 -13.75 32.26 6.65
N MET A 748 -14.29 32.14 7.85
CA MET A 748 -13.66 32.38 9.16
C MET A 748 -13.60 31.05 9.91
N LEU A 749 -12.45 30.68 10.46
CA LEU A 749 -12.28 29.44 11.23
C LEU A 749 -11.72 29.73 12.63
N VAL A 750 -12.46 29.31 13.66
CA VAL A 750 -12.22 29.63 15.07
C VAL A 750 -11.75 28.40 15.84
N PHE A 751 -10.49 28.41 16.25
CA PHE A 751 -9.80 27.34 16.94
C PHE A 751 -9.70 27.59 18.44
N GLY A 752 -9.88 26.56 19.27
CA GLY A 752 -9.53 26.60 20.69
C GLY A 752 -10.34 25.64 21.57
N ALA A 753 -9.81 25.34 22.75
CA ALA A 753 -10.47 24.45 23.71
C ALA A 753 -11.83 25.00 24.20
N SER A 754 -12.64 24.13 24.81
CA SER A 754 -13.88 24.53 25.49
C SER A 754 -13.65 25.67 26.51
N GLY A 755 -14.64 26.57 26.64
CA GLY A 755 -14.63 27.70 27.57
C GLY A 755 -13.73 28.89 27.21
N THR A 756 -12.87 28.79 26.18
CA THR A 756 -11.83 29.78 25.85
C THR A 756 -12.35 31.11 25.30
N GLY A 757 -13.51 31.10 24.62
CA GLY A 757 -14.13 32.29 24.02
C GLY A 757 -14.80 32.09 22.67
N LYS A 758 -14.69 30.92 22.01
CA LYS A 758 -15.20 30.68 20.64
C LYS A 758 -16.62 31.19 20.41
N THR A 759 -17.60 30.65 21.13
CA THR A 759 -19.04 30.95 20.93
C THR A 759 -19.39 32.43 21.21
N TYR A 760 -18.75 33.06 22.21
CA TYR A 760 -18.89 34.51 22.46
C TYR A 760 -18.30 35.35 21.31
N THR A 761 -17.19 34.91 20.75
CA THR A 761 -16.54 35.57 19.59
C THR A 761 -17.43 35.47 18.35
N ILE A 762 -18.06 34.33 18.11
CA ILE A 762 -19.06 34.17 17.05
C ILE A 762 -20.23 35.13 17.28
N GLN A 763 -20.78 35.20 18.49
CA GLN A 763 -21.86 36.15 18.81
C GLN A 763 -21.46 37.61 18.56
N ALA A 764 -20.24 38.01 18.91
CA ALA A 764 -19.71 39.35 18.60
C ALA A 764 -19.56 39.60 17.08
N LEU A 765 -18.98 38.65 16.33
CA LEU A 765 -18.88 38.72 14.86
C LEU A 765 -20.26 38.89 14.20
N LEU A 766 -21.27 38.16 14.70
CA LEU A 766 -22.63 38.26 14.18
C LEU A 766 -23.27 39.62 14.46
N CYS A 767 -23.05 40.24 15.62
CA CYS A 767 -23.55 41.59 15.92
C CYS A 767 -22.95 42.65 14.99
N GLU A 768 -21.64 42.59 14.72
CA GLU A 768 -20.97 43.46 13.74
C GLU A 768 -21.59 43.29 12.34
N LEU A 769 -21.76 42.05 11.89
CA LEU A 769 -22.39 41.70 10.61
C LEU A 769 -23.84 42.20 10.52
N GLY A 770 -24.62 42.05 11.59
CA GLY A 770 -26.00 42.52 11.68
C GLY A 770 -26.13 44.05 11.59
N ASN A 771 -25.18 44.80 12.16
CA ASN A 771 -25.10 46.26 11.99
C ASN A 771 -24.74 46.66 10.55
N LEU A 772 -24.00 45.82 9.82
CA LEU A 772 -23.75 45.96 8.38
C LEU A 772 -24.87 45.31 7.52
N ASN A 773 -26.03 45.06 8.12
CA ASN A 773 -27.24 44.50 7.52
C ASN A 773 -27.08 43.09 6.89
N GLN A 774 -26.06 42.34 7.30
CA GLN A 774 -25.87 40.95 6.88
C GLN A 774 -26.68 40.02 7.79
N ASN A 775 -27.59 39.24 7.19
CA ASN A 775 -28.31 38.18 7.91
C ASN A 775 -27.45 36.91 8.04
N SER A 776 -27.73 36.12 9.08
CA SER A 776 -26.99 34.88 9.39
C SER A 776 -27.91 33.69 9.68
N VAL A 777 -27.45 32.49 9.33
CA VAL A 777 -28.06 31.20 9.70
C VAL A 777 -27.08 30.41 10.57
N ILE A 778 -27.56 29.91 11.71
CA ILE A 778 -26.81 29.04 12.63
C ILE A 778 -27.49 27.66 12.64
N VAL A 779 -26.73 26.58 12.44
CA VAL A 779 -27.23 25.21 12.66
C VAL A 779 -26.77 24.74 14.02
N ASP A 780 -27.64 24.87 15.02
CA ASP A 780 -27.33 24.59 16.43
C ASP A 780 -27.56 23.11 16.77
N TYR A 781 -26.65 22.25 16.29
CA TYR A 781 -26.57 20.83 16.68
C TYR A 781 -25.87 20.60 18.03
N THR A 782 -25.22 21.62 18.59
CA THR A 782 -24.50 21.56 19.88
C THR A 782 -25.33 22.08 21.07
N SER A 783 -26.46 22.73 20.82
CA SER A 783 -27.24 23.54 21.78
C SER A 783 -26.49 24.77 22.34
N GLY A 784 -25.40 25.18 21.67
CA GLY A 784 -24.55 26.31 22.04
C GLY A 784 -25.18 27.69 21.79
N PHE A 785 -26.23 27.77 20.97
CA PHE A 785 -26.93 29.02 20.61
C PHE A 785 -28.40 29.02 21.05
N THR A 786 -28.77 28.15 21.99
CA THR A 786 -30.07 28.26 22.70
C THR A 786 -30.20 29.63 23.39
N ARG A 787 -31.41 30.18 23.52
CA ARG A 787 -31.64 31.55 24.05
C ARG A 787 -31.07 31.83 25.46
N LYS A 788 -30.64 30.80 26.21
CA LYS A 788 -29.96 30.93 27.51
C LYS A 788 -28.43 31.12 27.41
N GLN A 789 -27.85 30.83 26.25
CA GLN A 789 -26.41 30.98 25.94
C GLN A 789 -26.11 32.26 25.13
N LEU A 790 -27.16 32.99 24.74
CA LEU A 790 -27.04 34.24 23.98
C LEU A 790 -27.00 35.44 24.92
N GLU A 791 -26.01 36.32 24.73
CA GLU A 791 -25.88 37.53 25.54
C GLU A 791 -27.02 38.51 25.27
N GLN A 792 -27.43 39.31 26.27
CA GLN A 792 -28.60 40.18 26.14
C GLN A 792 -28.42 41.24 25.02
N THR A 793 -27.21 41.74 24.83
CA THR A 793 -26.83 42.65 23.73
C THR A 793 -27.05 42.00 22.36
N VAL A 794 -26.72 40.71 22.22
CA VAL A 794 -26.88 39.92 21.00
C VAL A 794 -28.36 39.70 20.69
N ILE A 795 -29.17 39.42 21.72
CA ILE A 795 -30.63 39.32 21.60
C ILE A 795 -31.24 40.65 21.15
N ASN A 796 -30.75 41.79 21.65
CA ASN A 796 -31.26 43.12 21.33
C ASN A 796 -30.93 43.53 19.89
N ILE A 797 -29.69 43.31 19.43
CA ILE A 797 -29.19 43.69 18.10
C ILE A 797 -29.76 42.74 17.04
N LEU A 798 -29.57 41.43 17.19
CA LEU A 798 -29.87 40.45 16.13
C LEU A 798 -31.32 39.98 16.11
N LYS A 799 -32.06 40.16 17.22
CA LYS A 799 -33.46 39.70 17.39
C LYS A 799 -33.64 38.24 16.94
N PRO A 800 -32.82 37.30 17.46
CA PRO A 800 -32.63 35.98 16.84
C PRO A 800 -33.90 35.12 16.87
N LYS A 801 -34.27 34.57 15.69
CA LYS A 801 -35.45 33.73 15.47
C LYS A 801 -35.04 32.26 15.54
N GLN A 802 -35.57 31.51 16.51
CA GLN A 802 -35.24 30.09 16.67
C GLN A 802 -36.26 29.18 15.98
N HIS A 803 -35.81 28.44 14.98
CA HIS A 803 -36.57 27.42 14.26
C HIS A 803 -36.37 26.07 14.98
N VAL A 804 -37.26 25.74 15.92
CA VAL A 804 -37.14 24.53 16.75
C VAL A 804 -37.69 23.33 15.99
N ILE A 805 -36.79 22.53 15.40
CA ILE A 805 -37.17 21.49 14.43
C ILE A 805 -38.04 20.38 15.06
N ARG A 806 -37.87 20.12 16.37
CA ARG A 806 -38.75 19.24 17.17
C ARG A 806 -40.20 19.74 17.36
N ARG A 807 -40.55 20.93 16.85
CA ARG A 807 -41.90 21.53 16.90
C ARG A 807 -42.47 21.85 15.53
N GLN A 808 -41.61 22.26 14.60
CA GLN A 808 -41.95 22.55 13.22
C GLN A 808 -40.83 21.96 12.35
N PRO A 809 -41.11 20.93 11.53
CA PRO A 809 -40.10 20.31 10.66
C PRO A 809 -39.42 21.33 9.74
N LEU A 810 -38.18 21.06 9.33
CA LEU A 810 -37.47 21.90 8.37
C LEU A 810 -38.10 21.74 6.98
N ALA A 811 -38.33 22.84 6.26
CA ALA A 811 -39.01 22.87 4.96
C ALA A 811 -38.11 22.44 3.78
N VAL A 812 -37.45 21.29 3.94
CA VAL A 812 -36.42 20.72 3.07
C VAL A 812 -36.76 19.25 2.81
N ASN A 813 -36.74 18.80 1.56
CA ASN A 813 -36.87 17.38 1.23
C ASN A 813 -35.48 16.76 0.91
N PRO A 814 -34.93 15.84 1.73
CA PRO A 814 -33.67 15.15 1.44
C PRO A 814 -33.64 14.44 0.08
N PHE A 815 -34.80 13.97 -0.38
CA PHE A 815 -34.99 13.25 -1.64
C PHE A 815 -35.29 14.16 -2.83
N ARG A 816 -35.26 15.48 -2.65
CA ARG A 816 -35.29 16.45 -3.74
C ARG A 816 -34.21 16.08 -4.76
N LYS A 817 -34.61 15.97 -6.03
CA LYS A 817 -33.66 15.93 -7.14
C LYS A 817 -33.01 17.31 -7.26
N GLN A 818 -31.70 17.38 -7.04
CA GLN A 818 -30.99 18.64 -7.18
C GLN A 818 -30.85 19.04 -8.65
N CYS A 819 -30.44 20.28 -8.91
CA CYS A 819 -30.30 20.80 -10.26
C CYS A 819 -29.01 21.60 -10.42
N ASP A 820 -28.35 21.41 -11.56
CA ASP A 820 -27.20 22.19 -11.99
C ASP A 820 -27.54 22.96 -13.28
N TYR A 821 -26.71 23.94 -13.64
CA TYR A 821 -26.87 24.71 -14.87
C TYR A 821 -25.54 24.82 -15.62
N ILE A 822 -25.55 24.50 -16.91
CA ILE A 822 -24.43 24.79 -17.83
C ILE A 822 -24.97 25.74 -18.89
N ASP A 823 -24.52 26.99 -18.83
CA ASP A 823 -25.16 28.12 -19.51
C ASP A 823 -26.69 28.13 -19.23
N ASP A 824 -27.54 28.17 -20.26
CA ASP A 824 -29.01 28.10 -20.10
C ASP A 824 -29.57 26.65 -20.00
N LEU A 825 -28.73 25.61 -19.97
CA LEU A 825 -29.17 24.21 -19.93
C LEU A 825 -29.36 23.68 -18.50
N GLU A 826 -30.62 23.38 -18.17
CA GLU A 826 -31.02 22.78 -16.89
C GLU A 826 -30.62 21.28 -16.80
N LEU A 827 -29.76 20.93 -15.84
CA LEU A 827 -29.29 19.57 -15.60
C LEU A 827 -29.87 19.01 -14.28
N VAL A 828 -31.06 18.42 -14.37
CA VAL A 828 -31.75 17.79 -13.23
C VAL A 828 -31.11 16.46 -12.83
N GLU A 829 -30.84 16.28 -11.54
CA GLU A 829 -30.29 15.06 -10.94
C GLU A 829 -31.16 13.83 -11.27
N LYS A 830 -30.52 12.75 -11.74
CA LYS A 830 -31.21 11.47 -12.01
C LYS A 830 -31.55 10.78 -10.67
N PRO A 831 -32.69 10.05 -10.55
CA PRO A 831 -33.08 9.35 -9.33
C PRO A 831 -32.01 8.41 -8.75
N SER A 832 -31.12 7.87 -9.59
CA SER A 832 -29.95 7.09 -9.18
C SER A 832 -28.90 7.89 -8.40
N ILE A 833 -28.67 9.15 -8.75
CA ILE A 833 -27.71 10.04 -8.08
C ILE A 833 -28.30 10.54 -6.76
N THR A 834 -29.59 10.91 -6.76
CA THR A 834 -30.37 11.21 -5.54
C THR A 834 -30.29 10.03 -4.55
N ALA A 835 -30.46 8.80 -5.04
CA ALA A 835 -30.35 7.60 -4.23
C ALA A 835 -28.92 7.32 -3.73
N GLN A 836 -27.89 7.55 -4.54
CA GLN A 836 -26.48 7.41 -4.13
C GLN A 836 -26.15 8.40 -3.00
N ARG A 837 -26.44 9.69 -3.21
CA ARG A 837 -26.26 10.77 -2.23
C ARG A 837 -26.97 10.49 -0.90
N VAL A 838 -28.26 10.17 -0.94
CA VAL A 838 -29.06 9.99 0.30
C VAL A 838 -28.74 8.68 1.00
N SER A 839 -28.49 7.58 0.28
CA SER A 839 -28.04 6.33 0.91
C SER A 839 -26.63 6.43 1.49
N GLY A 840 -25.72 7.21 0.88
CA GLY A 840 -24.38 7.49 1.42
C GLY A 840 -24.43 8.18 2.78
N VAL A 841 -25.21 9.28 2.89
CA VAL A 841 -25.39 10.01 4.16
C VAL A 841 -25.97 9.12 5.26
N PHE A 842 -26.96 8.26 4.96
CA PHE A 842 -27.46 7.29 5.93
C PHE A 842 -26.44 6.19 6.26
N ALA A 843 -25.67 5.71 5.28
CA ALA A 843 -24.70 4.65 5.46
C ALA A 843 -23.51 5.09 6.33
N GLU A 844 -23.03 6.32 6.16
CA GLU A 844 -21.98 6.88 7.01
C GLU A 844 -22.47 7.07 8.45
N VAL A 845 -23.52 7.87 8.67
CA VAL A 845 -23.90 8.29 10.02
C VAL A 845 -24.43 7.13 10.87
N TYR A 846 -25.06 6.13 10.25
CA TYR A 846 -25.52 4.91 10.94
C TYR A 846 -24.63 3.68 10.71
N GLN A 847 -23.40 3.85 10.18
CA GLN A 847 -22.42 2.78 9.94
C GLN A 847 -23.08 1.53 9.34
N MET A 848 -23.67 1.69 8.16
CA MET A 848 -24.36 0.61 7.43
C MET A 848 -23.41 -0.13 6.50
N GLY A 849 -23.51 -1.46 6.50
CA GLY A 849 -22.76 -2.29 5.54
C GLY A 849 -23.42 -2.31 4.15
N ASP A 850 -22.66 -2.72 3.15
CA ASP A 850 -22.98 -2.65 1.72
C ASP A 850 -24.41 -3.12 1.37
N GLN A 851 -24.86 -4.22 1.98
CA GLN A 851 -26.20 -4.77 1.74
C GLN A 851 -27.33 -3.87 2.28
N GLN A 852 -27.13 -3.21 3.43
CA GLN A 852 -28.08 -2.23 3.98
C GLN A 852 -28.11 -0.96 3.10
N GLN A 853 -26.95 -0.47 2.66
CA GLN A 853 -26.84 0.68 1.75
C GLN A 853 -27.48 0.37 0.38
N ALA A 854 -27.26 -0.83 -0.18
CA ALA A 854 -27.88 -1.26 -1.41
C ALA A 854 -29.40 -1.38 -1.30
N ALA A 855 -29.94 -1.84 -0.16
CA ALA A 855 -31.38 -1.85 0.09
C ALA A 855 -31.97 -0.42 0.12
N LEU A 856 -31.31 0.51 0.83
CA LEU A 856 -31.67 1.93 0.83
C LEU A 856 -31.61 2.53 -0.57
N TYR A 857 -30.52 2.32 -1.30
CA TYR A 857 -30.32 2.85 -2.66
C TYR A 857 -31.47 2.44 -3.60
N ASN A 858 -31.84 1.16 -3.62
CA ASN A 858 -32.95 0.69 -4.46
C ASN A 858 -34.30 1.28 -4.02
N ALA A 859 -34.58 1.30 -2.71
CA ALA A 859 -35.82 1.87 -2.17
C ALA A 859 -35.97 3.37 -2.46
N ILE A 860 -34.87 4.14 -2.37
CA ILE A 860 -34.84 5.58 -2.66
C ILE A 860 -34.96 5.83 -4.16
N ARG A 861 -34.18 5.15 -5.00
CA ARG A 861 -34.23 5.28 -6.47
C ARG A 861 -35.65 5.06 -6.97
N ASP A 862 -36.29 3.99 -6.52
CA ASP A 862 -37.62 3.61 -6.99
C ASP A 862 -38.73 4.52 -6.42
N GLY A 863 -38.51 5.10 -5.23
CA GLY A 863 -39.36 6.14 -4.66
C GLY A 863 -39.29 7.45 -5.44
N VAL A 864 -38.09 8.02 -5.60
CA VAL A 864 -37.87 9.25 -6.38
C VAL A 864 -38.33 9.08 -7.84
N THR A 865 -38.23 7.88 -8.41
CA THR A 865 -38.75 7.57 -9.76
C THR A 865 -40.28 7.52 -9.84
N LYS A 866 -40.97 7.01 -8.81
CA LYS A 866 -42.43 6.78 -8.82
C LYS A 866 -43.25 7.93 -8.22
N GLU A 867 -42.70 8.65 -7.25
CA GLU A 867 -43.37 9.70 -6.46
C GLU A 867 -42.78 11.10 -6.68
N GLY A 868 -41.58 11.20 -7.27
CA GLY A 868 -40.90 12.47 -7.52
C GLY A 868 -40.68 13.27 -6.24
N ASN A 869 -40.98 14.57 -6.28
CA ASN A 869 -40.80 15.48 -5.15
C ASN A 869 -41.71 15.18 -3.95
N ASN A 870 -42.74 14.33 -4.12
CA ASN A 870 -43.60 13.89 -3.02
C ASN A 870 -42.95 12.77 -2.18
N PHE A 871 -41.86 12.14 -2.68
CA PHE A 871 -41.17 11.08 -1.96
C PHE A 871 -40.52 11.64 -0.68
N ASN A 872 -40.73 10.95 0.43
CA ASN A 872 -40.37 11.42 1.77
C ASN A 872 -39.99 10.25 2.70
N LEU A 873 -39.61 10.54 3.95
CA LEU A 873 -39.12 9.55 4.91
C LEU A 873 -40.13 8.39 5.19
N ASN A 874 -41.43 8.69 5.22
CA ASN A 874 -42.46 7.66 5.42
C ASN A 874 -42.62 6.78 4.16
N GLY A 875 -42.45 7.38 2.97
CA GLY A 875 -42.36 6.65 1.71
C GLY A 875 -41.16 5.71 1.67
N LEU A 876 -39.99 6.15 2.15
CA LEU A 876 -38.80 5.31 2.24
C LEU A 876 -39.00 4.09 3.15
N VAL A 877 -39.52 4.28 4.36
CA VAL A 877 -39.86 3.17 5.27
C VAL A 877 -40.84 2.20 4.60
N SER A 878 -41.92 2.73 3.99
CA SER A 878 -42.94 1.92 3.30
C SER A 878 -42.35 1.07 2.17
N ARG A 879 -41.30 1.56 1.49
CA ARG A 879 -40.61 0.83 0.40
C ARG A 879 -39.63 -0.22 0.91
N LEU A 880 -38.91 0.05 2.00
CA LEU A 880 -38.10 -0.98 2.66
C LEU A 880 -38.99 -2.09 3.22
N ASP A 881 -40.19 -1.75 3.70
CA ASP A 881 -41.18 -2.71 4.15
C ASP A 881 -41.81 -3.53 3.02
N ALA A 882 -42.00 -2.95 1.83
CA ALA A 882 -42.38 -3.70 0.64
C ALA A 882 -41.29 -4.72 0.26
N ILE A 883 -40.02 -4.30 0.19
CA ILE A 883 -38.88 -5.21 -0.11
C ILE A 883 -38.76 -6.32 0.96
N ARG A 884 -39.05 -6.01 2.23
CA ARG A 884 -39.13 -6.99 3.33
C ARG A 884 -40.25 -8.02 3.12
N GLN A 885 -41.39 -7.61 2.57
CA GLN A 885 -42.55 -8.47 2.32
C GLN A 885 -42.43 -9.28 1.01
N GLU A 886 -41.77 -8.74 -0.01
CA GLU A 886 -41.48 -9.44 -1.28
C GLU A 886 -40.51 -10.62 -1.09
N GLY A 887 -39.63 -10.53 -0.09
CA GLY A 887 -38.74 -11.64 0.31
C GLY A 887 -37.43 -11.73 -0.47
N GLY A 888 -36.83 -12.92 -0.48
CA GLY A 888 -35.55 -13.16 -1.13
C GLY A 888 -34.35 -12.50 -0.43
N PRO A 889 -33.17 -12.45 -1.09
CA PRO A 889 -31.90 -12.03 -0.46
C PRO A 889 -31.92 -10.61 0.11
N SER A 890 -32.67 -9.69 -0.50
CA SER A 890 -32.73 -8.28 -0.12
C SER A 890 -33.61 -8.00 1.12
N ALA A 891 -34.48 -8.93 1.52
CA ALA A 891 -35.48 -8.69 2.56
C ALA A 891 -34.89 -8.50 3.96
N ALA A 892 -33.86 -9.27 4.34
CA ALA A 892 -33.20 -9.12 5.63
C ALA A 892 -32.36 -7.83 5.73
N PRO A 893 -31.55 -7.44 4.71
CA PRO A 893 -30.94 -6.12 4.66
C PRO A 893 -31.96 -4.96 4.70
N ALA A 894 -33.07 -5.05 3.96
CA ALA A 894 -34.12 -4.03 3.97
C ALA A 894 -34.80 -3.89 5.35
N ALA A 895 -35.15 -5.01 5.99
CA ALA A 895 -35.69 -5.03 7.36
C ALA A 895 -34.73 -4.40 8.38
N SER A 896 -33.43 -4.68 8.24
CA SER A 896 -32.38 -4.14 9.09
C SER A 896 -32.16 -2.64 8.87
N ALA A 897 -32.18 -2.18 7.62
CA ALA A 897 -32.11 -0.75 7.27
C ALA A 897 -33.34 0.02 7.79
N ALA A 898 -34.56 -0.53 7.59
CA ALA A 898 -35.80 0.06 8.11
C ALA A 898 -35.74 0.21 9.64
N SER A 899 -35.30 -0.83 10.35
CA SER A 899 -35.15 -0.81 11.81
C SER A 899 -34.12 0.22 12.30
N LYS A 900 -33.05 0.47 11.55
CA LYS A 900 -32.08 1.54 11.85
C LYS A 900 -32.68 2.94 11.62
N ILE A 901 -33.43 3.18 10.54
CA ILE A 901 -33.94 4.52 10.21
C ILE A 901 -35.27 4.89 10.89
N GLN A 902 -36.08 3.92 11.35
CA GLN A 902 -37.40 4.20 11.93
C GLN A 902 -37.36 5.30 13.03
N PRO A 903 -36.42 5.30 13.99
CA PRO A 903 -36.35 6.34 15.02
C PRO A 903 -36.00 7.74 14.47
N PHE A 904 -35.42 7.85 13.28
CA PHE A 904 -35.21 9.12 12.58
C PHE A 904 -36.51 9.63 11.96
N VAL A 905 -37.28 8.73 11.33
CA VAL A 905 -38.55 9.02 10.68
C VAL A 905 -39.63 9.41 11.71
N ASP A 906 -39.70 8.69 12.83
CA ASP A 906 -40.66 8.94 13.93
C ASP A 906 -40.52 10.33 14.55
N MET A 907 -39.33 10.96 14.47
CA MET A 907 -39.12 12.33 14.96
C MET A 907 -39.52 13.42 13.95
N ASN A 908 -39.91 13.03 12.73
CA ASN A 908 -40.39 13.89 11.64
C ASN A 908 -39.59 15.20 11.44
N PRO A 909 -38.27 15.14 11.16
CA PRO A 909 -37.42 16.33 11.11
C PRO A 909 -37.61 17.20 9.85
N PHE A 910 -38.20 16.64 8.78
CA PHE A 910 -38.37 17.27 7.48
C PHE A 910 -39.86 17.36 7.12
N GLY A 911 -40.28 18.51 6.58
CA GLY A 911 -41.65 18.81 6.16
C GLY A 911 -41.79 18.93 4.65
N GLU A 912 -42.89 19.55 4.21
CA GLU A 912 -43.08 19.96 2.82
C GLU A 912 -42.05 21.03 2.43
N GLU A 913 -41.57 20.98 1.18
CA GLU A 913 -40.51 21.85 0.68
C GLU A 913 -41.05 23.24 0.33
N ASP A 914 -40.35 24.30 0.77
CA ASP A 914 -40.59 25.68 0.33
C ASP A 914 -39.42 26.16 -0.55
N ILE A 915 -39.72 26.42 -1.82
CA ILE A 915 -38.80 26.82 -2.90
C ILE A 915 -38.16 28.21 -2.65
N SER A 916 -38.61 28.95 -1.63
CA SER A 916 -38.07 30.24 -1.17
C SER A 916 -37.44 30.20 0.24
N SER A 917 -37.53 29.06 0.94
CA SER A 917 -37.26 28.93 2.38
C SER A 917 -35.90 29.48 2.83
N TRP A 918 -34.82 29.17 2.09
CA TRP A 918 -33.48 29.63 2.43
C TRP A 918 -33.27 31.13 2.27
N GLU A 919 -33.72 31.73 1.16
CA GLU A 919 -33.53 33.16 0.92
C GLU A 919 -34.38 34.02 1.86
N ALA A 920 -35.54 33.50 2.30
CA ALA A 920 -36.37 34.14 3.32
C ALA A 920 -35.64 34.33 4.67
N LEU A 921 -34.61 33.53 4.99
CA LEU A 921 -33.78 33.72 6.19
C LEU A 921 -32.73 34.82 5.99
N PHE A 922 -32.18 34.94 4.78
CA PHE A 922 -31.16 35.94 4.46
C PHE A 922 -31.75 37.33 4.11
N THR A 923 -33.08 37.41 3.92
CA THR A 923 -33.81 38.65 3.62
C THR A 923 -34.76 39.12 4.73
N ASP A 924 -34.92 38.38 5.85
CA ASP A 924 -35.77 38.78 6.99
C ASP A 924 -35.33 40.15 7.54
N GLN A 925 -36.23 41.13 7.50
CA GLN A 925 -35.98 42.52 7.94
C GLN A 925 -36.20 42.71 9.46
N HIS A 926 -36.72 41.70 10.16
CA HIS A 926 -37.07 41.76 11.57
C HIS A 926 -36.10 40.96 12.45
N ALA A 927 -35.59 39.83 11.94
CA ALA A 927 -34.55 39.01 12.56
C ALA A 927 -33.27 39.01 11.69
N ARG A 928 -32.12 39.39 12.26
CA ARG A 928 -30.82 39.34 11.58
C ARG A 928 -30.08 38.01 11.78
N SER A 929 -30.61 37.13 12.62
CA SER A 929 -30.05 35.79 12.85
C SER A 929 -31.13 34.74 13.03
N HIS A 930 -30.99 33.66 12.28
CA HIS A 930 -31.89 32.50 12.27
C HIS A 930 -31.15 31.30 12.84
N ILE A 931 -31.75 30.62 13.81
CA ILE A 931 -31.12 29.52 14.53
C ILE A 931 -31.96 28.25 14.29
N ILE A 932 -31.47 27.37 13.42
CA ILE A 932 -32.01 26.02 13.23
C ILE A 932 -31.63 25.22 14.47
N GLN A 933 -32.61 24.99 15.33
CA GLN A 933 -32.39 24.57 16.71
C GLN A 933 -32.71 23.09 16.88
N LEU A 934 -31.66 22.28 17.08
CA LEU A 934 -31.72 20.82 17.17
C LEU A 934 -31.62 20.29 18.62
N ALA A 935 -31.69 21.15 19.63
CA ALA A 935 -31.72 20.76 21.04
C ALA A 935 -32.76 19.66 21.32
N GLY A 936 -32.30 18.57 21.93
CA GLY A 936 -33.12 17.41 22.28
C GLY A 936 -33.30 16.37 21.17
N PHE A 937 -32.62 16.49 20.03
CA PHE A 937 -32.34 15.34 19.16
C PHE A 937 -31.12 14.53 19.70
N MET A 938 -30.99 13.28 19.27
CA MET A 938 -29.77 12.48 19.54
C MET A 938 -28.66 12.87 18.57
N LYS A 939 -27.37 12.67 18.93
CA LYS A 939 -26.22 13.18 18.16
C LYS A 939 -26.26 12.78 16.68
N GLU A 940 -26.52 11.51 16.39
CA GLU A 940 -26.64 10.96 15.03
C GLU A 940 -27.79 11.62 14.25
N THR A 941 -28.95 11.81 14.90
CA THR A 941 -30.09 12.52 14.33
C THR A 941 -29.76 13.98 14.04
N SER A 942 -29.12 14.70 14.97
CA SER A 942 -28.70 16.09 14.77
C SER A 942 -27.69 16.22 13.62
N ARG A 943 -26.78 15.24 13.48
CA ARG A 943 -25.85 15.16 12.35
C ARG A 943 -26.62 14.97 11.05
N LEU A 944 -27.45 13.94 10.92
CA LEU A 944 -28.25 13.69 9.70
C LEU A 944 -29.11 14.89 9.28
N ILE A 945 -29.77 15.57 10.24
CA ILE A 945 -30.54 16.79 9.95
C ILE A 945 -29.63 17.90 9.40
N THR A 946 -28.43 18.04 9.98
CA THR A 946 -27.42 19.01 9.52
C THR A 946 -26.92 18.66 8.12
N GLU A 947 -26.42 17.44 7.88
CA GLU A 947 -25.86 17.06 6.57
C GLU A 947 -26.90 17.25 5.44
N PHE A 948 -28.14 16.78 5.61
CA PHE A 948 -29.18 16.98 4.59
C PHE A 948 -29.61 18.45 4.40
N ALA A 949 -29.66 19.25 5.47
CA ALA A 949 -29.95 20.68 5.37
C ALA A 949 -28.82 21.45 4.66
N LEU A 950 -27.56 21.07 4.91
CA LEU A 950 -26.40 21.66 4.25
C LEU A 950 -26.28 21.24 2.78
N ILE A 951 -26.64 20.00 2.42
CA ILE A 951 -26.80 19.57 1.02
C ILE A 951 -27.79 20.49 0.30
N ASP A 952 -29.01 20.61 0.82
CA ASP A 952 -30.06 21.37 0.12
C ASP A 952 -29.71 22.86 0.01
N LEU A 953 -29.15 23.46 1.07
CA LEU A 953 -28.65 24.84 1.04
C LEU A 953 -27.53 25.02 0.00
N TYR A 954 -26.57 24.09 -0.09
CA TYR A 954 -25.49 24.17 -1.08
C TYR A 954 -26.04 24.18 -2.50
N TRP A 955 -26.92 23.25 -2.84
CA TRP A 955 -27.50 23.16 -4.19
C TRP A 955 -28.43 24.34 -4.50
N TYR A 956 -29.19 24.82 -3.50
CA TYR A 956 -30.01 26.03 -3.62
C TYR A 956 -29.19 27.25 -4.05
N TYR A 957 -28.04 27.49 -3.42
CA TYR A 957 -27.17 28.62 -3.76
C TYR A 957 -26.23 28.32 -4.93
N ARG A 958 -25.85 27.07 -5.21
CA ARG A 958 -25.10 26.71 -6.43
C ARG A 958 -25.85 27.11 -7.71
N ALA A 959 -27.18 27.01 -7.68
CA ALA A 959 -28.06 27.40 -8.79
C ALA A 959 -28.47 28.90 -8.82
N ARG A 960 -28.31 29.66 -7.72
CA ARG A 960 -28.92 31.01 -7.55
C ARG A 960 -28.03 32.08 -6.93
N GLY A 961 -26.90 31.69 -6.36
CA GLY A 961 -26.07 32.52 -5.49
C GLY A 961 -25.03 33.35 -6.24
N ASN A 962 -24.51 34.39 -5.57
CA ASN A 962 -23.62 35.38 -6.17
C ASN A 962 -22.48 35.69 -5.18
N LYS A 963 -21.21 35.59 -5.63
CA LYS A 963 -20.02 35.96 -4.84
C LYS A 963 -20.05 37.37 -4.21
N ASN A 964 -20.89 38.27 -4.72
CA ASN A 964 -21.06 39.64 -4.21
C ASN A 964 -22.12 39.76 -3.09
N GLU A 965 -22.94 38.73 -2.86
CA GLU A 965 -24.03 38.71 -1.87
C GLU A 965 -23.76 37.65 -0.79
N PRO A 966 -22.97 37.96 0.25
CA PRO A 966 -22.51 36.95 1.18
C PRO A 966 -23.61 36.41 2.09
N LYS A 967 -23.87 35.11 2.01
CA LYS A 967 -24.82 34.39 2.88
C LYS A 967 -24.03 33.78 4.05
N VAL A 968 -24.19 34.32 5.26
CA VAL A 968 -23.39 33.95 6.45
C VAL A 968 -23.97 32.71 7.15
N ILE A 969 -23.19 31.63 7.23
CA ILE A 969 -23.57 30.35 7.83
C ILE A 969 -22.61 30.02 8.98
N VAL A 970 -23.16 29.62 10.13
CA VAL A 970 -22.41 29.30 11.35
C VAL A 970 -22.55 27.82 11.69
N LEU A 971 -21.40 27.15 11.86
CA LEU A 971 -21.29 25.76 12.28
C LEU A 971 -20.25 25.66 13.43
N ASP A 972 -20.69 25.26 14.61
CA ASP A 972 -19.85 25.16 15.83
C ASP A 972 -19.59 23.69 16.18
N GLU A 973 -18.37 23.37 16.60
CA GLU A 973 -17.85 22.02 16.80
C GLU A 973 -17.90 21.14 15.51
N ILE A 974 -17.41 21.70 14.40
CA ILE A 974 -17.43 21.10 13.05
C ILE A 974 -16.80 19.71 12.96
N GLN A 975 -15.93 19.30 13.89
CA GLN A 975 -15.33 17.96 13.95
C GLN A 975 -16.35 16.83 14.22
N ASN A 976 -17.65 17.14 14.19
CA ASN A 976 -18.76 16.20 14.27
C ASN A 976 -19.53 16.05 12.94
N LEU A 977 -19.12 16.75 11.88
CA LEU A 977 -19.66 16.68 10.51
C LEU A 977 -18.69 15.93 9.58
N ASP A 978 -19.11 15.66 8.34
CA ASP A 978 -18.25 15.09 7.30
C ASP A 978 -17.30 16.15 6.70
N HIS A 979 -16.00 15.83 6.57
CA HIS A 979 -14.98 16.73 5.98
C HIS A 979 -14.43 16.23 4.64
N ARG A 980 -14.92 15.11 4.09
CA ARG A 980 -14.53 14.63 2.76
C ARG A 980 -14.81 15.67 1.66
N LEU A 981 -14.12 15.55 0.53
CA LEU A 981 -14.24 16.51 -0.58
C LEU A 981 -15.66 16.55 -1.18
N ASP A 982 -16.36 15.41 -1.18
CA ASP A 982 -17.75 15.28 -1.64
C ASP A 982 -18.80 15.69 -0.58
N SER A 983 -18.37 16.02 0.64
CA SER A 983 -19.27 16.46 1.72
C SER A 983 -19.82 17.88 1.48
N PRO A 984 -20.94 18.25 2.14
CA PRO A 984 -21.46 19.61 2.06
C PRO A 984 -20.47 20.65 2.61
N LEU A 985 -19.74 20.30 3.67
CA LEU A 985 -18.72 21.16 4.27
C LEU A 985 -17.49 21.29 3.35
N GLY A 986 -17.04 20.19 2.73
CA GLY A 986 -15.99 20.19 1.71
C GLY A 986 -16.34 21.08 0.52
N GLN A 987 -17.56 20.93 -0.02
CA GLN A 987 -18.11 21.73 -1.11
C GLN A 987 -18.26 23.22 -0.73
N PHE A 988 -18.68 23.54 0.50
CA PHE A 988 -18.74 24.94 0.94
C PHE A 988 -17.37 25.61 1.05
N LEU A 989 -16.33 24.88 1.44
CA LEU A 989 -14.96 25.40 1.60
C LEU A 989 -14.27 25.65 0.25
N THR A 990 -14.43 24.72 -0.70
CA THR A 990 -13.76 24.77 -2.02
C THR A 990 -14.52 25.65 -3.03
N GLU A 991 -15.82 25.42 -3.17
CA GLU A 991 -16.69 26.01 -4.20
C GLU A 991 -17.52 27.18 -3.66
N GLY A 992 -17.99 27.11 -2.40
CA GLY A 992 -19.06 27.97 -1.85
C GLY A 992 -18.87 29.47 -2.07
N ARG A 993 -17.62 29.96 -2.05
CA ARG A 993 -17.26 31.35 -2.39
C ARG A 993 -17.79 31.86 -3.74
N LYS A 994 -17.92 30.99 -4.74
CA LYS A 994 -18.46 31.31 -6.09
C LYS A 994 -19.90 31.83 -5.99
N PHE A 995 -20.65 31.23 -5.06
CA PHE A 995 -22.09 31.39 -4.87
C PHE A 995 -22.44 32.32 -3.70
N GLY A 996 -21.44 32.99 -3.12
CA GLY A 996 -21.63 33.91 -1.99
C GLY A 996 -21.64 33.25 -0.61
N ILE A 997 -21.40 31.94 -0.49
CA ILE A 997 -21.42 31.28 0.83
C ILE A 997 -20.23 31.77 1.69
N SER A 998 -20.55 32.27 2.88
CA SER A 998 -19.62 32.78 3.88
C SER A 998 -19.74 31.90 5.13
N LEU A 999 -18.66 31.26 5.55
CA LEU A 999 -18.69 30.32 6.68
C LEU A 999 -18.08 30.97 7.92
N ILE A 1000 -18.69 30.76 9.09
CA ILE A 1000 -18.07 30.95 10.39
C ILE A 1000 -18.05 29.59 11.08
N LEU A 1001 -16.89 28.94 11.00
CA LEU A 1001 -16.65 27.59 11.50
C LEU A 1001 -15.93 27.62 12.84
N ALA A 1002 -16.16 26.64 13.71
CA ALA A 1002 -15.38 26.48 14.94
C ALA A 1002 -15.08 25.02 15.29
N THR A 1003 -13.88 24.76 15.82
CA THR A 1003 -13.42 23.43 16.25
C THR A 1003 -12.59 23.49 17.55
N GLN A 1004 -12.58 22.39 18.30
CA GLN A 1004 -11.65 22.15 19.41
C GLN A 1004 -10.42 21.34 19.02
N THR A 1005 -10.52 20.48 18.00
CA THR A 1005 -9.53 19.45 17.68
C THR A 1005 -9.28 19.35 16.18
N LEU A 1006 -8.01 19.22 15.80
CA LEU A 1006 -7.57 18.89 14.44
C LEU A 1006 -6.91 17.50 14.37
N SER A 1007 -6.51 16.93 15.51
CA SER A 1007 -5.87 15.60 15.60
C SER A 1007 -6.67 14.45 14.99
N ASN A 1008 -8.01 14.55 14.93
CA ASN A 1008 -8.90 13.50 14.43
C ASN A 1008 -9.16 13.56 12.92
N LEU A 1009 -8.67 14.57 12.21
CA LEU A 1009 -8.85 14.74 10.76
C LEU A 1009 -7.63 14.21 10.00
N ASP A 1010 -7.79 13.87 8.73
CA ASP A 1010 -6.67 13.53 7.81
C ASP A 1010 -5.93 14.80 7.31
N ARG A 1011 -5.02 14.69 6.33
CA ARG A 1011 -4.27 15.85 5.82
C ARG A 1011 -5.13 16.75 4.95
N ASP A 1012 -5.91 16.18 4.04
CA ASP A 1012 -6.68 16.93 3.05
C ASP A 1012 -7.93 17.58 3.67
N GLU A 1013 -8.52 16.98 4.69
CA GLU A 1013 -9.55 17.57 5.55
C GLU A 1013 -9.02 18.82 6.27
N LYS A 1014 -7.79 18.76 6.80
CA LYS A 1014 -7.13 19.94 7.41
C LYS A 1014 -6.86 21.01 6.36
N ASP A 1015 -6.31 20.66 5.20
CA ASP A 1015 -5.96 21.63 4.18
C ASP A 1015 -7.21 22.25 3.52
N ARG A 1016 -8.31 21.50 3.35
CA ARG A 1016 -9.66 22.04 3.04
C ARG A 1016 -10.12 23.06 4.08
N LEU A 1017 -10.02 22.76 5.38
CA LEU A 1017 -10.34 23.72 6.44
C LEU A 1017 -9.42 24.95 6.42
N PHE A 1018 -8.15 24.79 6.05
CA PHE A 1018 -7.21 25.91 5.95
C PHE A 1018 -7.39 26.78 4.70
N GLN A 1019 -8.26 26.42 3.75
CA GLN A 1019 -8.69 27.33 2.68
C GLN A 1019 -9.43 28.57 3.23
N ALA A 1020 -9.92 28.55 4.47
CA ALA A 1020 -10.57 29.71 5.10
C ALA A 1020 -9.62 30.93 5.22
N SER A 1021 -9.99 32.05 4.59
CA SER A 1021 -9.11 33.24 4.47
C SER A 1021 -8.79 33.93 5.79
N HIS A 1022 -9.58 33.70 6.85
CA HIS A 1022 -9.33 34.25 8.18
C HIS A 1022 -9.43 33.17 9.27
N LYS A 1023 -8.51 33.20 10.24
CA LYS A 1023 -8.36 32.18 11.28
C LYS A 1023 -8.14 32.83 12.65
N LEU A 1024 -8.82 32.36 13.69
CA LEU A 1024 -8.66 32.85 15.07
C LEU A 1024 -8.20 31.71 15.99
N PHE A 1025 -6.99 31.80 16.53
CA PHE A 1025 -6.39 30.79 17.41
C PHE A 1025 -6.49 31.22 18.89
N PHE A 1026 -7.55 30.80 19.58
CA PHE A 1026 -7.61 30.83 21.04
C PHE A 1026 -6.72 29.74 21.64
N LYS A 1027 -6.60 29.71 22.97
CA LYS A 1027 -5.81 28.67 23.67
C LYS A 1027 -6.29 27.26 23.27
N PRO A 1028 -5.42 26.40 22.70
CA PRO A 1028 -5.75 24.99 22.44
C PRO A 1028 -5.82 24.18 23.73
N ALA A 1029 -6.29 22.92 23.61
CA ALA A 1029 -6.01 21.90 24.60
C ALA A 1029 -4.52 21.49 24.53
N ASP A 1030 -3.97 20.96 25.62
CA ASP A 1030 -2.54 20.61 25.68
C ASP A 1030 -2.14 19.47 24.73
N THR A 1031 -3.12 18.71 24.19
CA THR A 1031 -2.91 17.74 23.10
C THR A 1031 -2.77 18.41 21.73
N GLU A 1032 -3.58 19.44 21.46
CA GLU A 1032 -3.66 20.13 20.18
C GLU A 1032 -2.61 21.25 20.03
N ILE A 1033 -1.97 21.65 21.12
CA ILE A 1033 -1.10 22.84 21.15
C ILE A 1033 0.09 22.77 20.19
N LYS A 1034 0.65 21.56 19.95
CA LYS A 1034 1.69 21.38 18.95
C LYS A 1034 1.17 21.56 17.53
N SER A 1035 0.02 20.96 17.21
CA SER A 1035 -0.64 21.08 15.91
C SER A 1035 -0.96 22.54 15.58
N PHE A 1036 -1.56 23.27 16.53
CA PHE A 1036 -1.90 24.68 16.34
C PHE A 1036 -0.66 25.57 16.29
N ALA A 1037 0.41 25.21 17.01
CA ALA A 1037 1.69 25.91 16.93
C ALA A 1037 2.41 25.68 15.60
N GLN A 1038 2.31 24.49 15.01
CA GLN A 1038 2.87 24.16 13.69
C GLN A 1038 2.27 25.06 12.60
N ILE A 1039 0.94 25.08 12.49
CA ILE A 1039 0.19 25.91 11.52
C ILE A 1039 0.56 27.40 11.64
N LEU A 1040 0.68 27.92 12.87
CA LEU A 1040 1.14 29.29 13.10
C LEU A 1040 2.63 29.49 12.76
N SER A 1041 3.48 28.47 12.95
CA SER A 1041 4.88 28.49 12.54
C SER A 1041 5.01 28.64 11.03
N ASP A 1042 4.32 27.79 10.28
CA ASP A 1042 4.41 27.70 8.82
C ASP A 1042 3.83 28.95 8.15
N ALA A 1043 2.68 29.43 8.64
CA ALA A 1043 2.06 30.65 8.12
C ALA A 1043 2.84 31.95 8.45
N THR A 1044 3.81 31.93 9.37
CA THR A 1044 4.52 33.14 9.82
C THR A 1044 6.05 33.09 9.73
N GLY A 1045 6.65 31.95 9.36
CA GLY A 1045 8.09 31.72 9.41
C GLY A 1045 8.67 31.69 10.84
N GLY A 1046 7.83 31.44 11.84
CA GLY A 1046 8.24 31.37 13.25
C GLY A 1046 8.91 30.03 13.63
N ARG A 1047 9.20 29.85 14.93
CA ARG A 1047 9.54 28.54 15.50
C ARG A 1047 8.36 27.93 16.26
N VAL A 1048 8.13 26.63 16.07
CA VAL A 1048 7.06 25.87 16.74
C VAL A 1048 7.16 26.00 18.27
N ASP A 1049 8.36 25.90 18.85
CA ASP A 1049 8.61 26.08 20.30
C ASP A 1049 8.13 27.44 20.82
N GLU A 1050 8.22 28.49 19.99
CA GLU A 1050 7.79 29.83 20.35
C GLU A 1050 6.28 29.94 20.25
N TRP A 1051 5.67 29.34 19.21
CA TRP A 1051 4.23 29.29 19.05
C TRP A 1051 3.53 28.46 20.13
N VAL A 1052 4.10 27.35 20.58
CA VAL A 1052 3.63 26.60 21.76
C VAL A 1052 3.62 27.50 23.00
N LYS A 1053 4.71 28.24 23.26
CA LYS A 1053 4.77 29.19 24.39
C LYS A 1053 3.74 30.30 24.25
N ARG A 1054 3.66 30.95 23.09
CA ARG A 1054 2.68 32.01 22.76
C ARG A 1054 1.25 31.53 23.00
N LEU A 1055 0.84 30.39 22.43
CA LEU A 1055 -0.50 29.81 22.59
C LEU A 1055 -0.82 29.42 24.04
N SER A 1056 0.15 28.81 24.74
CA SER A 1056 -0.02 28.41 26.14
C SER A 1056 -0.28 29.60 27.08
N SER A 1057 0.23 30.78 26.73
CA SER A 1057 0.12 32.04 27.48
C SER A 1057 -1.19 32.83 27.26
N LEU A 1058 -2.03 32.41 26.31
CA LEU A 1058 -3.30 33.10 26.02
C LEU A 1058 -4.28 33.00 27.21
N GLN A 1059 -4.83 34.14 27.61
CA GLN A 1059 -5.93 34.21 28.59
C GLN A 1059 -7.29 33.97 27.90
N ARG A 1060 -8.35 33.75 28.68
CA ARG A 1060 -9.73 33.64 28.15
C ARG A 1060 -10.09 34.95 27.41
N GLY A 1061 -10.63 34.83 26.20
CA GLY A 1061 -10.89 36.00 25.33
C GLY A 1061 -9.68 36.56 24.58
N GLU A 1062 -8.48 35.96 24.73
CA GLU A 1062 -7.32 36.29 23.89
C GLU A 1062 -7.10 35.23 22.81
N CYS A 1063 -6.73 35.68 21.62
CA CYS A 1063 -6.39 34.80 20.50
C CYS A 1063 -5.30 35.42 19.59
N TYR A 1064 -4.75 34.59 18.70
CA TYR A 1064 -4.01 35.07 17.53
C TYR A 1064 -4.94 35.13 16.33
N SER A 1065 -5.16 36.33 15.79
CA SER A 1065 -5.83 36.54 14.51
C SER A 1065 -4.81 36.37 13.39
N LEU A 1066 -5.00 35.38 12.52
CA LEU A 1066 -4.19 35.10 11.34
C LEU A 1066 -5.05 35.24 10.07
N GLY A 1067 -4.63 36.07 9.12
CA GLY A 1067 -5.32 36.18 7.84
C GLY A 1067 -4.87 37.38 7.02
N TYR A 1068 -5.80 37.87 6.20
CA TYR A 1068 -5.66 39.11 5.45
C TYR A 1068 -5.95 40.33 6.35
N ALA A 1069 -5.14 41.38 6.23
CA ALA A 1069 -5.32 42.62 6.99
C ALA A 1069 -5.02 43.86 6.13
N TYR A 1070 -5.87 44.87 6.21
CA TYR A 1070 -5.74 46.08 5.40
C TYR A 1070 -4.67 47.03 5.97
N ASN A 1071 -3.71 47.40 5.14
CA ASN A 1071 -2.72 48.44 5.44
C ASN A 1071 -3.10 49.74 4.73
N GLY A 1072 -3.67 50.68 5.49
CA GLY A 1072 -4.10 52.00 5.00
C GLY A 1072 -2.95 52.94 4.58
N VAL A 1073 -1.68 52.60 4.84
CA VAL A 1073 -0.52 53.37 4.35
C VAL A 1073 -0.11 52.93 2.95
N SER A 1074 -0.19 51.62 2.66
CA SER A 1074 0.10 51.07 1.33
C SER A 1074 -1.14 50.91 0.44
N ASN A 1075 -2.33 51.18 0.99
CA ASN A 1075 -3.65 50.98 0.38
C ASN A 1075 -3.82 49.56 -0.22
N LYS A 1076 -3.38 48.55 0.53
CA LYS A 1076 -3.34 47.14 0.10
C LYS A 1076 -3.73 46.19 1.22
N LEU A 1077 -4.28 45.05 0.81
CA LEU A 1077 -4.58 43.91 1.67
C LEU A 1077 -3.31 43.06 1.84
N GLU A 1078 -2.75 43.00 3.06
CA GLU A 1078 -1.53 42.23 3.34
C GLU A 1078 -1.86 40.81 3.82
N VAL A 1079 -1.18 39.82 3.24
CA VAL A 1079 -1.42 38.38 3.46
C VAL A 1079 -0.72 37.87 4.73
N ASN A 1080 -1.24 36.79 5.33
CA ASN A 1080 -0.66 36.03 6.45
C ASN A 1080 -0.21 36.89 7.64
N LYS A 1081 -0.94 37.96 7.95
CA LYS A 1081 -0.66 38.76 9.15
C LYS A 1081 -1.20 38.07 10.39
N CYS A 1082 -0.32 37.90 11.37
CA CYS A 1082 -0.66 37.35 12.67
C CYS A 1082 -0.58 38.45 13.75
N PHE A 1083 -1.68 38.69 14.46
CA PHE A 1083 -1.77 39.64 15.57
C PHE A 1083 -2.28 38.93 16.82
N LYS A 1084 -1.59 39.10 17.97
CA LYS A 1084 -2.24 38.78 19.27
C LYS A 1084 -3.29 39.86 19.52
N ILE A 1085 -4.53 39.44 19.75
CA ILE A 1085 -5.65 40.31 20.08
C ILE A 1085 -6.37 39.82 21.34
N ARG A 1086 -7.07 40.74 21.99
CA ARG A 1086 -8.16 40.46 22.92
C ARG A 1086 -9.46 40.80 22.21
N ILE A 1087 -10.44 39.90 22.25
CA ILE A 1087 -11.77 40.16 21.70
C ILE A 1087 -12.40 41.28 22.52
N LYS A 1088 -12.73 42.40 21.84
CA LYS A 1088 -13.41 43.55 22.46
C LYS A 1088 -14.78 43.11 22.94
N ALA A 1089 -15.18 43.49 24.16
CA ALA A 1089 -16.45 43.06 24.75
C ALA A 1089 -17.64 43.63 23.98
N LEU A 1090 -18.80 42.99 24.07
CA LEU A 1090 -20.05 43.47 23.43
C LEU A 1090 -20.45 44.85 23.96
N GLU A 1091 -20.20 45.09 25.24
CA GLU A 1091 -20.46 46.31 25.99
C GLU A 1091 -19.52 47.46 25.59
N ASP A 1092 -18.35 47.14 25.01
CA ASP A 1092 -17.37 48.10 24.49
C ASP A 1092 -17.55 48.35 22.97
N ARG A 1093 -18.56 47.73 22.34
CA ARG A 1093 -18.85 47.83 20.90
C ARG A 1093 -20.13 48.59 20.56
N PHE A 1094 -21.17 48.48 21.40
CA PHE A 1094 -22.56 48.81 21.03
C PHE A 1094 -23.32 49.60 22.11
#